data_AF-A0A925IL88-F1
#
_entry.id   AF-A0A925IL88-F1
#
_cell.length_a   1.000
_cell.length_b   1.000
_cell.length_c   1.000
_cell.angle_alpha   90.00
_cell.angle_beta   90.00
_cell.angle_gamma   90.00
#
_symmetry.space_group_name_H-M   'P 1'
#
loop_
_entity.id
_entity.type
_entity.pdbx_description
1 polymer ?
#
loop_
_entity_poly.entity_id
_entity_poly.type
_entity_poly.pdbx_seq_one_letter_code
_entity_poly.pdbx_strand_id
1 'polypeptide(L)'
;MKTKTQLTTWSIFFIFVLCLSLVNVNTVLADDGLPPTDQPVATEETPEVVPPIEEALATEEPAITEETIPVEETVVAELLTELPENVDVVVMDEEGEVIPLSTQEALNVISDTDPMWCPAGVLPGGAGCTINFATIALLLTDMRNNTLTYDQHGIIYFTATPGASFALTTAGASLGSGDFNTLNDFNLTLQGGWNGLNGASATFVTQTNFGTNSLTIGSSSNPWVGNLTLNNFLFNGVTSSNAISIFTTSGDVTFNNVDVNNQGGTNYTAFIDSDSGDITIQNGSSFDGNNTGNNQNRGFSAATNTGAINITNTTFNDARGCFALFGSCLIDELTNYSGATLSAPTVNLSNVTANNNDLSGIRINNASLITLNNVTATNNGTLIVGSGVYVNGTGSTIVNVTGGTFSNNEPYGIYLTGISAVNYLSPPTCSGNLLPLAFIDPNNCDNIADTTPPVLTLPANITVEAAGASGAVVTFSASANDAVDGVRPVTCSPASGSTFSITTTTVTCSASDNSSNTSSGTFTVSVQDTTAPLIAAHADITQEATSSTGNVITYTNPSTSDAVAGAGTASCLPASGSTFPIGNTTVTCNAIDSYGNAAIPTTFVVHITDTTPPTIAAHADIFTDTTNSLGAFVSYVAPATFDTVDGAGVAICNPPSGSKFPIGKNIVTCTAIDSHGNSSVPVTFIIQVDEDIASAATTNGFFIPATGGSSVKLNCVAPASFKINMAGARIIFNNLCEYEAFINNLQQPELPNELPSGFTLVDGYTINISKDGNLVNPLPEGSSVAIEFNVPNDQKNSDFGVLYWNGTKWSEIAGVMLGSGQFMAEITAEIASSNTFIFVTK
;
A
#
# COMPACT_ATOMS: atom_id res chain seq x y z
N MET A 1 -33.52 -10.92 -37.90
CA MET A 1 -33.74 -10.00 -39.06
C MET A 1 -32.39 -9.50 -39.56
N LYS A 2 -32.29 -8.94 -40.78
CA LYS A 2 -31.05 -8.37 -41.34
C LYS A 2 -30.88 -6.90 -40.95
N THR A 3 -29.64 -6.45 -40.71
CA THR A 3 -29.10 -5.18 -41.24
C THR A 3 -27.58 -5.10 -41.10
N LYS A 4 -26.88 -4.66 -42.15
CA LYS A 4 -25.57 -3.97 -42.08
C LYS A 4 -25.88 -2.45 -41.92
N THR A 5 -24.97 -1.46 -41.79
CA THR A 5 -23.81 -1.14 -42.66
C THR A 5 -23.08 0.11 -42.14
N GLN A 6 -21.82 0.30 -42.55
CA GLN A 6 -20.91 1.47 -42.38
C GLN A 6 -20.49 1.80 -40.92
N LEU A 7 -19.24 2.16 -40.56
CA LEU A 7 -18.01 2.69 -41.24
C LEU A 7 -17.86 4.22 -41.22
N THR A 8 -16.97 4.72 -40.36
CA THR A 8 -16.22 6.00 -40.49
C THR A 8 -14.95 5.94 -39.61
N THR A 9 -13.87 6.58 -40.07
CA THR A 9 -12.63 6.81 -39.32
C THR A 9 -12.40 8.31 -39.14
N TRP A 10 -11.66 8.71 -38.11
CA TRP A 10 -10.80 9.92 -38.06
C TRP A 10 -9.78 9.78 -36.91
N SER A 11 -8.77 10.64 -36.87
CA SER A 11 -7.51 10.46 -36.09
C SER A 11 -7.06 11.77 -35.44
N ILE A 12 -5.77 11.85 -35.00
CA ILE A 12 -5.04 13.08 -34.58
C ILE A 12 -5.40 13.56 -33.16
N PHE A 13 -4.49 13.86 -32.22
CA PHE A 13 -3.00 13.91 -32.21
C PHE A 13 -2.46 13.80 -30.77
N PHE A 14 -1.24 13.25 -30.58
CA PHE A 14 -0.19 13.93 -29.80
C PHE A 14 1.18 13.26 -30.04
N ILE A 15 2.24 14.05 -30.19
CA ILE A 15 3.63 13.61 -30.38
C ILE A 15 4.53 14.59 -29.62
N PHE A 16 5.62 14.10 -29.01
CA PHE A 16 6.83 14.90 -28.81
C PHE A 16 8.07 14.08 -29.17
N VAL A 17 9.10 14.76 -29.69
CA VAL A 17 10.28 14.14 -30.31
C VAL A 17 11.54 14.56 -29.58
N LEU A 18 12.52 13.64 -29.48
CA LEU A 18 13.92 14.04 -29.41
C LEU A 18 14.80 13.06 -30.20
N CYS A 19 15.65 13.60 -31.08
CA CYS A 19 16.65 12.86 -31.85
C CYS A 19 17.78 13.83 -32.26
N LEU A 20 19.03 13.37 -32.25
CA LEU A 20 20.21 14.07 -32.79
C LEU A 20 21.20 13.00 -33.34
N SER A 21 22.07 13.36 -34.28
CA SER A 21 22.54 12.40 -35.31
C SER A 21 23.95 12.66 -35.90
N LEU A 22 24.36 11.77 -36.83
CA LEU A 22 25.54 11.83 -37.74
C LEU A 22 26.88 11.32 -37.12
N VAL A 23 27.91 10.86 -37.88
CA VAL A 23 28.42 11.29 -39.20
C VAL A 23 29.11 10.15 -40.03
N ASN A 24 28.69 9.96 -41.31
CA ASN A 24 29.39 9.59 -42.58
C ASN A 24 30.41 8.37 -42.63
N VAL A 25 30.89 7.82 -43.77
CA VAL A 25 31.23 8.33 -45.14
C VAL A 25 30.98 7.28 -46.27
N ASN A 26 30.81 7.76 -47.52
CA ASN A 26 30.51 6.99 -48.76
C ASN A 26 31.75 6.52 -49.56
N THR A 27 31.55 5.61 -50.54
CA THR A 27 32.27 5.64 -51.85
C THR A 27 31.40 5.09 -53.01
N VAL A 28 31.70 5.48 -54.27
CA VAL A 28 30.86 5.46 -55.51
C VAL A 28 31.81 5.54 -56.74
N LEU A 29 31.61 5.01 -57.96
CA LEU A 29 30.60 4.15 -58.66
C LEU A 29 31.35 3.25 -59.72
N ALA A 30 30.72 2.36 -60.50
CA ALA A 30 30.35 2.51 -61.93
C ALA A 30 30.57 1.14 -62.66
N ASP A 31 30.06 0.81 -63.86
CA ASP A 31 28.79 1.07 -64.61
C ASP A 31 28.74 0.08 -65.83
N ASP A 32 27.72 0.15 -66.71
CA ASP A 32 27.49 -0.61 -67.96
C ASP A 32 27.21 -2.14 -67.83
N GLY A 33 26.15 -2.73 -68.44
CA GLY A 33 25.06 -2.19 -69.26
C GLY A 33 23.97 -3.25 -69.60
N LEU A 34 22.85 -2.81 -70.19
CA LEU A 34 21.60 -3.57 -70.48
C LEU A 34 20.84 -2.91 -71.67
N PRO A 35 19.71 -3.43 -72.22
CA PRO A 35 19.06 -4.78 -72.20
C PRO A 35 18.83 -5.26 -73.68
N PRO A 36 17.78 -6.05 -74.07
CA PRO A 36 16.82 -6.96 -73.40
C PRO A 36 16.96 -8.41 -73.95
N THR A 37 16.02 -9.38 -74.06
CA THR A 37 14.54 -9.58 -73.89
C THR A 37 14.33 -11.12 -73.69
N ASP A 38 13.18 -11.79 -73.47
CA ASP A 38 11.73 -11.51 -73.35
C ASP A 38 11.02 -12.63 -72.51
N GLN A 39 9.68 -12.75 -72.57
CA GLN A 39 8.84 -13.86 -72.05
C GLN A 39 7.90 -14.43 -73.17
N PRO A 40 6.92 -15.37 -72.97
CA PRO A 40 6.46 -16.09 -71.77
C PRO A 40 6.09 -17.63 -71.89
N VAL A 41 6.10 -18.33 -70.72
CA VAL A 41 5.07 -19.24 -70.11
C VAL A 41 4.31 -20.36 -70.92
N ALA A 42 4.20 -21.57 -70.30
CA ALA A 42 3.17 -22.64 -70.44
C ALA A 42 3.16 -23.56 -71.71
N THR A 43 2.62 -24.81 -71.76
CA THR A 43 2.10 -25.81 -70.76
C THR A 43 1.96 -27.23 -71.39
N GLU A 44 2.23 -28.28 -70.58
CA GLU A 44 1.48 -29.57 -70.39
C GLU A 44 1.18 -30.61 -71.53
N GLU A 45 0.87 -31.84 -71.07
CA GLU A 45 0.30 -33.06 -71.70
C GLU A 45 1.15 -34.08 -72.54
N THR A 46 0.68 -35.34 -72.44
CA THR A 46 1.16 -36.66 -72.94
C THR A 46 0.28 -37.11 -74.17
N PRO A 47 0.40 -38.30 -74.87
CA PRO A 47 0.61 -39.67 -74.36
C PRO A 47 1.30 -40.72 -75.31
N GLU A 48 0.96 -41.99 -75.10
CA GLU A 48 1.57 -43.29 -75.49
C GLU A 48 0.97 -43.94 -76.77
N VAL A 49 1.59 -45.04 -77.28
CA VAL A 49 1.03 -46.25 -77.99
C VAL A 49 2.10 -46.89 -78.93
N VAL A 50 2.60 -48.16 -78.87
CA VAL A 50 2.04 -49.57 -78.81
C VAL A 50 1.85 -50.20 -80.22
N PRO A 51 2.02 -51.53 -80.52
CA PRO A 51 2.77 -52.70 -79.94
C PRO A 51 3.42 -53.62 -81.08
N PRO A 52 3.35 -55.00 -81.20
CA PRO A 52 3.21 -56.19 -80.28
C PRO A 52 4.09 -57.48 -80.61
N ILE A 53 3.84 -58.60 -79.87
CA ILE A 53 3.94 -60.07 -80.20
C ILE A 53 5.09 -60.99 -79.63
N GLU A 54 4.65 -61.88 -78.71
CA GLU A 54 4.87 -63.35 -78.46
C GLU A 54 6.22 -64.09 -78.20
N GLU A 55 6.21 -64.85 -77.08
CA GLU A 55 6.58 -66.26 -76.80
C GLU A 55 8.03 -66.87 -76.78
N ALA A 56 8.38 -67.37 -75.56
CA ALA A 56 8.70 -68.78 -75.20
C ALA A 56 10.16 -69.35 -75.01
N LEU A 57 10.38 -69.86 -73.78
CA LEU A 57 11.14 -71.06 -73.30
C LEU A 57 12.69 -71.23 -73.45
N ALA A 58 13.39 -70.90 -72.35
CA ALA A 58 14.08 -71.83 -71.38
C ALA A 58 15.30 -72.74 -71.74
N THR A 59 16.12 -73.00 -70.69
CA THR A 59 17.23 -74.01 -70.53
C THR A 59 18.53 -73.77 -71.35
N GLU A 60 19.78 -74.09 -70.94
CA GLU A 60 20.38 -74.95 -69.88
C GLU A 60 21.55 -74.27 -69.09
N GLU A 61 22.41 -75.05 -68.40
CA GLU A 61 23.52 -74.65 -67.50
C GLU A 61 24.94 -74.97 -68.10
N PRO A 62 26.06 -75.18 -67.36
CA PRO A 62 27.25 -74.30 -67.42
C PRO A 62 28.46 -74.83 -68.23
N ALA A 63 29.49 -73.98 -68.40
CA ALA A 63 30.86 -74.38 -68.74
C ALA A 63 31.91 -73.41 -68.14
N ILE A 64 33.13 -73.90 -67.90
CA ILE A 64 34.26 -73.20 -67.26
C ILE A 64 35.33 -72.83 -68.30
N THR A 65 36.02 -71.70 -68.13
CA THR A 65 37.37 -71.49 -68.68
C THR A 65 38.20 -70.58 -67.76
N GLU A 66 39.47 -70.91 -67.54
CA GLU A 66 40.44 -70.06 -66.84
C GLU A 66 41.10 -69.08 -67.81
N GLU A 67 41.36 -67.85 -67.37
CA GLU A 67 42.45 -67.01 -67.90
C GLU A 67 43.00 -66.13 -66.75
N THR A 68 44.31 -65.88 -66.74
CA THR A 68 45.02 -65.42 -65.53
C THR A 68 45.28 -63.91 -65.50
N ILE A 69 45.28 -63.35 -64.28
CA ILE A 69 45.60 -61.94 -63.98
C ILE A 69 46.84 -61.95 -63.05
N PRO A 70 47.84 -61.06 -63.26
CA PRO A 70 49.07 -61.05 -62.47
C PRO A 70 48.87 -60.58 -61.02
N VAL A 71 49.72 -61.08 -60.13
CA VAL A 71 49.75 -60.77 -58.68
C VAL A 71 50.50 -59.46 -58.42
N GLU A 72 50.07 -58.67 -57.42
CA GLU A 72 50.82 -57.52 -56.93
C GLU A 72 52.00 -57.97 -56.04
N GLU A 73 53.23 -57.65 -56.46
CA GLU A 73 54.49 -58.06 -55.81
C GLU A 73 55.00 -57.02 -54.78
N THR A 74 54.16 -56.08 -54.36
CA THR A 74 54.57 -54.82 -53.71
C THR A 74 54.59 -54.83 -52.18
N VAL A 75 53.86 -55.73 -51.52
CA VAL A 75 53.57 -55.63 -50.06
C VAL A 75 54.77 -56.01 -49.18
N VAL A 76 55.65 -56.91 -49.65
CA VAL A 76 56.74 -57.49 -48.82
C VAL A 76 57.82 -56.46 -48.45
N ALA A 77 57.99 -55.41 -49.25
CA ALA A 77 59.11 -54.47 -49.12
C ALA A 77 58.99 -53.54 -47.91
N GLU A 78 57.78 -53.16 -47.50
CA GLU A 78 57.58 -52.21 -46.39
C GLU A 78 57.78 -52.87 -45.02
N LEU A 79 57.28 -54.10 -44.82
CA LEU A 79 57.37 -54.84 -43.54
C LEU A 79 58.82 -55.04 -43.05
N LEU A 80 59.79 -55.14 -43.97
CA LEU A 80 61.20 -55.36 -43.64
C LEU A 80 61.96 -54.08 -43.27
N THR A 81 61.35 -52.89 -43.40
CA THR A 81 62.05 -51.60 -43.16
C THR A 81 61.99 -51.08 -41.72
N GLU A 82 61.22 -51.69 -40.83
CA GLU A 82 61.14 -51.30 -39.40
C GLU A 82 62.08 -52.10 -38.48
N LEU A 83 62.82 -53.08 -39.01
CA LEU A 83 63.76 -53.90 -38.24
C LEU A 83 65.06 -53.12 -37.92
N PRO A 84 65.62 -53.25 -36.69
CA PRO A 84 66.92 -52.66 -36.37
C PRO A 84 68.05 -53.22 -37.26
N GLU A 85 69.03 -52.39 -37.61
CA GLU A 85 70.21 -52.85 -38.35
C GLU A 85 70.89 -54.01 -37.60
N ASN A 86 71.16 -55.11 -38.32
CA ASN A 86 71.71 -56.39 -37.85
C ASN A 86 70.71 -57.36 -37.14
N VAL A 87 69.43 -57.34 -37.52
CA VAL A 87 68.48 -58.44 -37.21
C VAL A 87 68.19 -59.27 -38.47
N ASP A 88 68.69 -60.51 -38.51
CA ASP A 88 68.29 -61.51 -39.51
C ASP A 88 66.96 -62.18 -39.07
N VAL A 89 65.90 -62.02 -39.87
CA VAL A 89 64.63 -62.75 -39.68
C VAL A 89 64.63 -64.01 -40.52
N VAL A 90 64.28 -65.13 -39.91
CA VAL A 90 64.26 -66.46 -40.53
C VAL A 90 62.90 -67.11 -40.23
N VAL A 91 62.15 -67.43 -41.29
CA VAL A 91 60.89 -68.20 -41.18
C VAL A 91 61.20 -69.67 -41.37
N MET A 92 60.52 -70.54 -40.62
CA MET A 92 60.62 -72.00 -40.74
C MET A 92 59.23 -72.64 -40.81
N ASP A 93 59.16 -73.81 -41.43
CA ASP A 93 57.96 -74.66 -41.50
C ASP A 93 57.79 -75.55 -40.24
N GLU A 94 56.72 -76.37 -40.21
CA GLU A 94 56.44 -77.29 -39.09
C GLU A 94 57.51 -78.40 -38.92
N GLU A 95 58.27 -78.69 -39.98
CA GLU A 95 59.39 -79.63 -39.99
C GLU A 95 60.74 -79.00 -39.60
N GLY A 96 60.84 -77.66 -39.62
CA GLY A 96 62.03 -76.88 -39.31
C GLY A 96 62.97 -76.61 -40.49
N GLU A 97 62.50 -76.73 -41.73
CA GLU A 97 63.20 -76.23 -42.93
C GLU A 97 62.92 -74.73 -43.16
N VAL A 98 63.73 -74.08 -44.01
CA VAL A 98 63.86 -72.61 -44.03
C VAL A 98 63.05 -72.00 -45.18
N ILE A 99 61.97 -71.28 -44.85
CA ILE A 99 61.08 -70.68 -45.86
C ILE A 99 61.63 -69.33 -46.35
N PRO A 100 61.74 -69.09 -47.67
CA PRO A 100 62.15 -67.79 -48.19
C PRO A 100 61.12 -66.70 -47.91
N LEU A 101 61.55 -65.56 -47.35
CA LEU A 101 60.74 -64.39 -46.97
C LEU A 101 59.83 -63.80 -48.08
N SER A 102 60.01 -64.21 -49.33
CA SER A 102 59.24 -63.75 -50.49
C SER A 102 58.15 -64.74 -50.96
N THR A 103 57.91 -65.85 -50.26
CA THR A 103 56.80 -66.76 -50.57
C THR A 103 55.52 -66.33 -49.86
N GLN A 104 54.36 -66.68 -50.42
CA GLN A 104 53.07 -66.54 -49.72
C GLN A 104 53.05 -67.34 -48.40
N GLU A 105 53.87 -68.40 -48.30
CA GLU A 105 53.98 -69.27 -47.13
C GLU A 105 54.73 -68.56 -45.99
N ALA A 106 55.84 -67.88 -46.30
CA ALA A 106 56.50 -67.00 -45.35
C ALA A 106 55.65 -65.75 -45.04
N LEU A 107 54.89 -65.24 -46.01
CA LEU A 107 53.92 -64.17 -45.77
C LEU A 107 52.86 -64.62 -44.77
N ASN A 108 52.29 -65.83 -44.92
CA ASN A 108 51.28 -66.37 -44.00
C ASN A 108 51.80 -66.54 -42.57
N VAL A 109 53.08 -66.89 -42.37
CA VAL A 109 53.69 -67.03 -41.04
C VAL A 109 54.07 -65.67 -40.43
N ILE A 110 54.34 -64.65 -41.27
CA ILE A 110 54.59 -63.27 -40.82
C ILE A 110 53.27 -62.49 -40.61
N SER A 111 52.22 -62.85 -41.34
CA SER A 111 50.85 -62.35 -41.21
C SER A 111 49.95 -63.31 -40.41
N ASP A 112 50.53 -64.18 -39.58
CA ASP A 112 49.78 -65.19 -38.82
C ASP A 112 48.77 -64.47 -37.92
N THR A 113 47.48 -64.75 -38.10
CA THR A 113 46.40 -63.86 -37.65
C THR A 113 45.92 -64.13 -36.23
N ASP A 114 45.40 -63.07 -35.61
CA ASP A 114 44.30 -63.02 -34.64
C ASP A 114 43.89 -64.34 -33.91
N PRO A 115 44.01 -64.38 -32.56
CA PRO A 115 44.15 -63.24 -31.65
C PRO A 115 45.54 -63.12 -31.01
N MET A 116 45.86 -61.92 -30.56
CA MET A 116 46.98 -61.62 -29.66
C MET A 116 46.45 -60.98 -28.38
N TRP A 117 47.05 -61.34 -27.24
CA TRP A 117 46.85 -60.65 -25.97
C TRP A 117 48.01 -59.67 -25.71
N CYS A 118 47.68 -58.51 -25.17
CA CYS A 118 48.64 -57.50 -24.70
C CYS A 118 48.24 -56.98 -23.31
N PRO A 119 49.20 -56.48 -22.50
CA PRO A 119 48.87 -55.76 -21.27
C PRO A 119 48.07 -54.48 -21.55
N ALA A 120 47.27 -54.04 -20.58
CA ALA A 120 46.40 -52.86 -20.76
C ALA A 120 47.20 -51.59 -21.11
N GLY A 121 46.78 -50.92 -22.19
CA GLY A 121 47.44 -49.73 -22.73
C GLY A 121 48.64 -50.01 -23.64
N VAL A 122 49.00 -51.27 -23.88
CA VAL A 122 50.04 -51.67 -24.84
C VAL A 122 49.41 -51.92 -26.21
N LEU A 123 49.97 -51.30 -27.25
CA LEU A 123 49.56 -51.51 -28.65
C LEU A 123 50.07 -52.87 -29.17
N PRO A 124 49.43 -53.44 -30.22
CA PRO A 124 49.84 -54.69 -30.86
C PRO A 124 51.36 -54.78 -31.12
N GLY A 125 51.97 -55.92 -30.79
CA GLY A 125 53.42 -56.14 -30.90
C GLY A 125 54.30 -55.37 -29.89
N GLY A 126 53.69 -54.68 -28.91
CA GLY A 126 54.41 -54.01 -27.84
C GLY A 126 55.00 -54.95 -26.78
N ALA A 127 55.80 -54.39 -25.87
CA ALA A 127 56.48 -55.17 -24.83
C ALA A 127 55.46 -55.84 -23.88
N GLY A 128 55.55 -57.17 -23.77
CA GLY A 128 54.64 -57.98 -22.95
C GLY A 128 53.42 -58.53 -23.70
N CYS A 129 53.23 -58.18 -24.97
CA CYS A 129 52.27 -58.88 -25.82
C CYS A 129 52.71 -60.33 -26.09
N THR A 130 51.74 -61.20 -26.37
CA THR A 130 51.97 -62.55 -26.89
C THR A 130 52.39 -62.49 -28.36
N ILE A 131 52.76 -63.65 -28.93
CA ILE A 131 52.61 -63.86 -30.37
C ILE A 131 51.11 -63.88 -30.74
N ASN A 132 50.80 -63.76 -32.04
CA ASN A 132 49.47 -64.10 -32.54
C ASN A 132 49.23 -65.61 -32.40
N PHE A 133 47.97 -66.02 -32.28
CA PHE A 133 47.57 -67.44 -32.23
C PHE A 133 46.54 -67.72 -33.32
N ALA A 134 46.85 -68.62 -34.26
CA ALA A 134 46.00 -68.94 -35.42
C ALA A 134 44.52 -69.33 -35.14
N THR A 135 44.13 -69.55 -33.89
CA THR A 135 42.71 -69.48 -33.48
C THR A 135 42.57 -68.95 -32.06
N ILE A 136 41.40 -68.38 -31.75
CA ILE A 136 41.02 -67.99 -30.39
C ILE A 136 41.04 -69.16 -29.38
N ALA A 137 40.82 -70.40 -29.84
CA ALA A 137 40.90 -71.59 -29.00
C ALA A 137 42.35 -71.92 -28.58
N LEU A 138 43.36 -71.52 -29.37
CA LEU A 138 44.77 -71.66 -29.03
C LEU A 138 45.20 -70.61 -28.00
N LEU A 139 44.84 -69.33 -28.18
CA LEU A 139 45.06 -68.30 -27.16
C LEU A 139 44.40 -68.69 -25.82
N LEU A 140 43.14 -69.12 -25.84
CA LEU A 140 42.45 -69.62 -24.64
C LEU A 140 43.08 -70.88 -24.03
N THR A 141 43.92 -71.61 -24.77
CA THR A 141 44.70 -72.73 -24.25
C THR A 141 46.00 -72.28 -23.62
N ASP A 142 46.69 -71.30 -24.22
CA ASP A 142 47.87 -70.69 -23.63
C ASP A 142 47.55 -69.94 -22.33
N MET A 143 46.47 -69.12 -22.32
CA MET A 143 45.99 -68.40 -21.13
C MET A 143 45.73 -69.31 -19.93
N ARG A 144 45.31 -70.56 -20.15
CA ARG A 144 45.11 -71.57 -19.09
C ARG A 144 46.40 -72.24 -18.62
N ASN A 145 47.37 -72.41 -19.52
CA ASN A 145 48.64 -73.09 -19.25
C ASN A 145 49.68 -72.15 -18.61
N ASN A 146 49.65 -70.87 -18.99
CA ASN A 146 50.69 -69.87 -18.70
C ASN A 146 50.14 -68.69 -17.88
N THR A 147 49.28 -68.94 -16.88
CA THR A 147 48.53 -67.90 -16.14
C THR A 147 49.36 -66.74 -15.59
N LEU A 148 50.63 -66.97 -15.23
CA LEU A 148 51.60 -65.93 -14.79
C LEU A 148 52.02 -64.93 -15.90
N THR A 149 51.61 -65.15 -17.15
CA THR A 149 51.80 -64.20 -18.27
C THR A 149 50.64 -63.21 -18.36
N TYR A 150 49.48 -63.59 -17.79
CA TYR A 150 48.19 -62.93 -17.92
C TYR A 150 47.70 -62.38 -16.56
N ASP A 151 48.60 -62.24 -15.58
CA ASP A 151 48.33 -61.84 -14.18
C ASP A 151 48.09 -60.32 -14.00
N GLN A 152 47.53 -59.68 -15.03
CA GLN A 152 47.30 -58.24 -15.11
C GLN A 152 46.16 -57.91 -16.08
N HIS A 153 45.68 -56.67 -16.02
CA HIS A 153 44.71 -56.13 -16.98
C HIS A 153 45.24 -56.23 -18.42
N GLY A 154 44.37 -56.56 -19.37
CA GLY A 154 44.80 -56.87 -20.74
C GLY A 154 43.77 -56.55 -21.83
N ILE A 155 44.26 -56.61 -23.06
CA ILE A 155 43.52 -56.37 -24.30
C ILE A 155 43.75 -57.58 -25.21
N ILE A 156 42.68 -58.18 -25.73
CA ILE A 156 42.76 -59.15 -26.83
C ILE A 156 42.38 -58.41 -28.11
N TYR A 157 43.31 -58.35 -29.07
CA TYR A 157 43.13 -57.69 -30.35
C TYR A 157 42.72 -58.68 -31.43
N PHE A 158 41.70 -58.32 -32.23
CA PHE A 158 41.12 -59.16 -33.27
C PHE A 158 41.16 -58.48 -34.65
N THR A 159 41.69 -59.16 -35.67
CA THR A 159 41.82 -58.69 -37.05
C THR A 159 40.71 -59.19 -37.99
N ALA A 160 40.16 -60.38 -37.74
CA ALA A 160 39.34 -61.09 -38.72
C ALA A 160 38.33 -62.03 -38.04
N THR A 161 37.56 -62.78 -38.84
CA THR A 161 36.61 -63.78 -38.35
C THR A 161 37.34 -64.81 -37.46
N PRO A 162 37.05 -64.95 -36.15
CA PRO A 162 37.87 -65.76 -35.22
C PRO A 162 37.84 -67.29 -35.43
N GLY A 163 37.29 -67.77 -36.55
CA GLY A 163 37.08 -69.17 -36.90
C GLY A 163 36.02 -69.91 -36.07
N ALA A 164 35.80 -69.53 -34.81
CA ALA A 164 34.95 -70.22 -33.85
C ALA A 164 34.35 -69.27 -32.79
N SER A 165 33.37 -69.75 -32.01
CA SER A 165 32.88 -69.07 -30.81
C SER A 165 33.96 -68.93 -29.73
N PHE A 166 33.95 -67.81 -29.04
CA PHE A 166 34.79 -67.53 -27.87
C PHE A 166 34.02 -67.79 -26.57
N ALA A 167 34.64 -68.51 -25.62
CA ALA A 167 34.04 -68.83 -24.35
C ALA A 167 35.06 -68.78 -23.20
N LEU A 168 35.06 -67.67 -22.44
CA LEU A 168 35.74 -67.57 -21.14
C LEU A 168 34.82 -68.12 -20.04
N THR A 169 34.71 -69.44 -19.94
CA THR A 169 33.81 -70.10 -18.97
C THR A 169 34.48 -71.30 -18.28
N THR A 170 34.07 -71.62 -17.06
CA THR A 170 34.57 -72.78 -16.28
C THR A 170 33.44 -73.69 -15.83
N ALA A 171 33.21 -74.80 -16.53
CA ALA A 171 32.43 -75.94 -16.03
C ALA A 171 32.77 -77.23 -16.80
N GLY A 172 33.69 -78.04 -16.27
CA GLY A 172 34.01 -79.36 -16.84
C GLY A 172 35.14 -80.07 -16.11
N ALA A 173 34.91 -81.30 -15.65
CA ALA A 173 35.79 -82.05 -14.74
C ALA A 173 37.04 -82.67 -15.41
N SER A 174 37.68 -81.93 -16.32
CA SER A 174 38.83 -82.39 -17.13
C SER A 174 39.99 -81.39 -17.17
N LEU A 175 39.94 -80.31 -16.39
CA LEU A 175 40.97 -79.28 -16.32
C LEU A 175 41.70 -79.35 -14.97
N GLY A 176 43.02 -79.12 -15.00
CA GLY A 176 43.89 -79.16 -13.82
C GLY A 176 43.82 -77.88 -12.98
N SER A 177 44.76 -77.73 -12.04
CA SER A 177 44.80 -76.64 -11.05
C SER A 177 45.21 -75.26 -11.61
N GLY A 178 44.76 -74.91 -12.82
CA GLY A 178 44.90 -73.61 -13.46
C GLY A 178 43.51 -73.08 -13.83
N ASP A 179 42.84 -72.46 -12.86
CA ASP A 179 41.50 -71.90 -13.05
C ASP A 179 41.56 -70.49 -13.67
N PHE A 180 40.54 -70.16 -14.48
CA PHE A 180 40.23 -68.75 -14.84
C PHE A 180 39.85 -67.88 -13.63
N ASN A 181 39.72 -68.46 -12.43
CA ASN A 181 39.55 -67.80 -11.11
C ASN A 181 40.72 -66.87 -10.71
N THR A 182 41.76 -66.76 -11.55
CA THR A 182 42.86 -65.79 -11.41
C THR A 182 42.83 -64.70 -12.48
N LEU A 183 42.02 -64.86 -13.52
CA LEU A 183 41.94 -63.97 -14.68
C LEU A 183 40.66 -63.13 -14.67
N ASN A 184 39.58 -63.65 -14.08
CA ASN A 184 38.31 -62.96 -13.93
C ASN A 184 38.38 -61.69 -13.04
N ASP A 185 39.35 -61.60 -12.14
CA ASP A 185 39.65 -60.41 -11.33
C ASP A 185 40.21 -59.22 -12.14
N PHE A 186 40.62 -59.42 -13.40
CA PHE A 186 41.24 -58.38 -14.20
C PHE A 186 40.29 -57.74 -15.23
N ASN A 187 40.54 -56.45 -15.48
CA ASN A 187 39.91 -55.74 -16.58
C ASN A 187 40.37 -56.32 -17.92
N LEU A 188 39.41 -56.65 -18.79
CA LEU A 188 39.63 -57.26 -20.09
C LEU A 188 38.92 -56.44 -21.18
N THR A 189 39.69 -55.95 -22.14
CA THR A 189 39.15 -55.37 -23.38
C THR A 189 39.25 -56.39 -24.51
N LEU A 190 38.15 -56.60 -25.23
CA LEU A 190 38.14 -57.24 -26.54
C LEU A 190 38.08 -56.11 -27.59
N GLN A 191 39.08 -56.06 -28.47
CA GLN A 191 39.27 -54.98 -29.43
C GLN A 191 39.23 -55.49 -30.87
N GLY A 192 38.07 -55.37 -31.51
CA GLY A 192 37.91 -55.64 -32.94
C GLY A 192 38.35 -54.48 -33.83
N GLY A 193 38.31 -54.73 -35.14
CA GLY A 193 38.70 -53.76 -36.18
C GLY A 193 40.20 -53.55 -36.32
N TRP A 194 41.04 -54.38 -35.70
CA TRP A 194 42.49 -54.26 -35.80
C TRP A 194 42.96 -54.59 -37.22
N ASN A 195 43.79 -53.74 -37.81
CA ASN A 195 44.34 -53.94 -39.16
C ASN A 195 45.48 -54.98 -39.26
N GLY A 196 45.81 -55.69 -38.18
CA GLY A 196 46.91 -56.67 -38.14
C GLY A 196 48.32 -56.06 -38.10
N LEU A 197 48.45 -54.74 -38.13
CA LEU A 197 49.74 -54.06 -38.04
C LEU A 197 50.10 -53.71 -36.60
N ASN A 198 51.39 -53.78 -36.27
CA ASN A 198 51.91 -53.54 -34.93
C ASN A 198 52.32 -52.07 -34.70
N GLY A 199 52.57 -51.73 -33.43
CA GLY A 199 53.11 -50.44 -33.02
C GLY A 199 52.21 -49.25 -33.39
N ALA A 200 52.83 -48.17 -33.86
CA ALA A 200 52.11 -46.93 -34.22
C ALA A 200 51.24 -47.06 -35.49
N SER A 201 51.41 -48.15 -36.25
CA SER A 201 50.64 -48.46 -37.47
C SER A 201 49.36 -49.25 -37.19
N ALA A 202 49.12 -49.64 -35.94
CA ALA A 202 47.89 -50.30 -35.51
C ALA A 202 46.67 -49.36 -35.58
N THR A 203 45.62 -49.76 -36.30
CA THR A 203 44.36 -48.98 -36.41
C THR A 203 43.15 -49.84 -36.06
N PHE A 204 42.09 -49.22 -35.53
CA PHE A 204 40.90 -49.89 -34.98
C PHE A 204 39.59 -49.26 -35.53
N VAL A 205 39.45 -49.22 -36.86
CA VAL A 205 38.43 -48.36 -37.54
C VAL A 205 37.29 -49.12 -38.24
N THR A 206 37.38 -50.45 -38.37
CA THR A 206 36.31 -51.33 -38.85
C THR A 206 35.69 -52.11 -37.69
N GLN A 207 34.68 -52.95 -37.93
CA GLN A 207 34.24 -53.97 -36.97
C GLN A 207 34.85 -55.33 -37.32
N THR A 208 35.24 -56.13 -36.33
CA THR A 208 35.55 -57.55 -36.54
C THR A 208 34.25 -58.35 -36.61
N ASN A 209 34.03 -59.00 -37.75
CA ASN A 209 32.85 -59.83 -37.98
C ASN A 209 33.04 -61.24 -37.39
N PHE A 210 32.29 -61.59 -36.34
CA PHE A 210 32.21 -62.94 -35.78
C PHE A 210 31.32 -63.87 -36.62
N GLY A 211 30.48 -63.34 -37.51
CA GLY A 211 29.53 -64.11 -38.31
C GLY A 211 28.50 -64.81 -37.42
N THR A 212 28.31 -66.12 -37.63
CA THR A 212 27.37 -66.96 -36.87
C THR A 212 27.94 -67.48 -35.54
N ASN A 213 29.16 -67.08 -35.16
CA ASN A 213 29.78 -67.46 -33.89
C ASN A 213 29.22 -66.66 -32.71
N SER A 214 29.53 -67.10 -31.49
CA SER A 214 29.05 -66.50 -30.24
C SER A 214 30.18 -66.11 -29.30
N LEU A 215 29.92 -65.15 -28.42
CA LEU A 215 30.82 -64.57 -27.44
C LEU A 215 30.25 -64.79 -26.03
N THR A 216 30.90 -65.64 -25.22
CA THR A 216 30.51 -65.90 -23.83
C THR A 216 31.63 -65.55 -22.85
N ILE A 217 31.32 -64.74 -21.82
CA ILE A 217 32.25 -64.40 -20.72
C ILE A 217 31.57 -64.67 -19.38
N GLY A 218 32.23 -65.47 -18.54
CA GLY A 218 31.71 -65.90 -17.24
C GLY A 218 30.54 -66.89 -17.34
N SER A 219 30.06 -67.32 -16.18
CA SER A 219 28.77 -68.03 -16.04
C SER A 219 28.13 -67.66 -14.70
N SER A 220 26.85 -68.00 -14.50
CA SER A 220 26.19 -67.85 -13.20
C SER A 220 26.79 -68.69 -12.06
N SER A 221 27.76 -69.58 -12.35
CA SER A 221 28.55 -70.30 -11.35
C SER A 221 30.00 -69.80 -11.23
N ASN A 222 30.48 -68.99 -12.17
CA ASN A 222 31.77 -68.29 -12.10
C ASN A 222 31.71 -66.99 -12.93
N PRO A 223 31.15 -65.91 -12.36
CA PRO A 223 31.03 -64.62 -13.04
C PRO A 223 32.38 -63.89 -13.12
N TRP A 224 32.44 -62.91 -14.03
CA TRP A 224 33.61 -62.06 -14.23
C TRP A 224 33.61 -60.86 -13.26
N VAL A 225 34.76 -60.53 -12.68
CA VAL A 225 34.87 -59.62 -11.51
C VAL A 225 35.39 -58.24 -11.93
N GLY A 226 36.38 -58.18 -12.82
CA GLY A 226 36.94 -56.94 -13.38
C GLY A 226 36.13 -56.35 -14.56
N ASN A 227 36.46 -55.15 -15.00
CA ASN A 227 35.70 -54.45 -16.05
C ASN A 227 35.85 -55.12 -17.43
N LEU A 228 34.74 -55.24 -18.16
CA LEU A 228 34.69 -55.80 -19.51
C LEU A 228 34.42 -54.69 -20.53
N THR A 229 35.19 -54.66 -21.63
CA THR A 229 34.95 -53.73 -22.73
C THR A 229 34.98 -54.47 -24.07
N LEU A 230 33.94 -54.29 -24.89
CA LEU A 230 33.84 -54.80 -26.24
C LEU A 230 33.84 -53.60 -27.20
N ASN A 231 34.89 -53.47 -28.00
CA ASN A 231 35.01 -52.43 -29.02
C ASN A 231 34.91 -53.08 -30.41
N ASN A 232 34.10 -52.49 -31.31
CA ASN A 232 34.13 -52.76 -32.75
C ASN A 232 33.87 -54.24 -33.15
N PHE A 233 32.71 -54.80 -32.83
CA PHE A 233 32.34 -56.16 -33.23
C PHE A 233 31.04 -56.22 -34.02
N LEU A 234 30.93 -57.21 -34.92
CA LEU A 234 29.73 -57.50 -35.69
C LEU A 234 29.40 -59.00 -35.58
N PHE A 235 28.20 -59.33 -35.11
CA PHE A 235 27.63 -60.67 -35.15
C PHE A 235 26.52 -60.69 -36.19
N ASN A 236 26.42 -61.76 -37.00
CA ASN A 236 25.47 -61.82 -38.10
C ASN A 236 24.92 -63.23 -38.32
N GLY A 237 23.60 -63.40 -38.16
CA GLY A 237 22.90 -64.66 -38.43
C GLY A 237 23.07 -65.75 -37.38
N VAL A 238 23.43 -65.40 -36.13
CA VAL A 238 23.46 -66.34 -35.00
C VAL A 238 22.05 -66.88 -34.75
N THR A 239 21.91 -68.19 -34.53
CA THR A 239 20.60 -68.86 -34.37
C THR A 239 20.57 -69.90 -33.25
N SER A 240 21.62 -70.69 -33.07
CA SER A 240 21.67 -71.79 -32.08
C SER A 240 21.86 -71.34 -30.62
N SER A 241 22.31 -70.10 -30.40
CA SER A 241 22.60 -69.52 -29.09
C SER A 241 22.33 -68.01 -29.10
N ASN A 242 22.55 -67.34 -27.98
CA ASN A 242 22.74 -65.88 -27.97
C ASN A 242 24.00 -65.54 -28.78
N ALA A 243 24.06 -64.38 -29.44
CA ALA A 243 25.31 -63.91 -30.04
C ALA A 243 26.31 -63.47 -28.96
N ILE A 244 25.85 -62.73 -27.94
CA ILE A 244 26.66 -62.31 -26.79
C ILE A 244 26.03 -62.80 -25.47
N SER A 245 26.85 -63.28 -24.53
CA SER A 245 26.44 -63.63 -23.16
C SER A 245 27.52 -63.26 -22.14
N ILE A 246 27.19 -62.43 -21.16
CA ILE A 246 28.13 -61.95 -20.15
C ILE A 246 27.52 -62.13 -18.76
N PHE A 247 28.29 -62.73 -17.85
CA PHE A 247 27.97 -62.87 -16.43
C PHE A 247 29.03 -62.14 -15.60
N THR A 248 28.62 -61.22 -14.74
CA THR A 248 29.54 -60.35 -13.97
C THR A 248 29.11 -60.20 -12.51
N THR A 249 30.06 -59.95 -11.61
CA THR A 249 29.78 -59.67 -10.19
C THR A 249 29.97 -58.20 -9.81
N SER A 250 30.97 -57.53 -10.37
CA SER A 250 31.34 -56.16 -9.96
C SER A 250 31.94 -55.28 -11.05
N GLY A 251 32.29 -55.84 -12.21
CA GLY A 251 32.96 -55.11 -13.27
C GLY A 251 31.97 -54.37 -14.17
N ASP A 252 32.31 -53.14 -14.53
CA ASP A 252 31.53 -52.38 -15.53
C ASP A 252 31.60 -53.08 -16.89
N VAL A 253 30.48 -53.14 -17.63
CA VAL A 253 30.38 -53.77 -18.94
C VAL A 253 30.12 -52.71 -20.01
N THR A 254 31.09 -52.45 -20.88
CA THR A 254 30.99 -51.43 -21.94
C THR A 254 30.95 -52.06 -23.33
N PHE A 255 29.88 -51.84 -24.10
CA PHE A 255 29.80 -52.14 -25.53
C PHE A 255 29.88 -50.85 -26.34
N ASN A 256 30.79 -50.82 -27.31
CA ASN A 256 31.18 -49.63 -28.04
C ASN A 256 31.32 -49.97 -29.53
N ASN A 257 30.38 -49.50 -30.36
CA ASN A 257 30.28 -49.90 -31.77
C ASN A 257 30.19 -51.44 -31.93
N VAL A 258 29.23 -52.06 -31.24
CA VAL A 258 28.99 -53.51 -31.24
C VAL A 258 27.61 -53.81 -31.82
N ASP A 259 27.60 -54.52 -32.94
CA ASP A 259 26.38 -54.85 -33.68
C ASP A 259 26.07 -56.36 -33.63
N VAL A 260 24.79 -56.68 -33.50
CA VAL A 260 24.23 -58.02 -33.67
C VAL A 260 23.07 -57.92 -34.65
N ASN A 261 23.22 -58.50 -35.83
CA ASN A 261 22.26 -58.41 -36.93
C ASN A 261 21.70 -59.79 -37.33
N ASN A 262 20.46 -59.83 -37.81
CA ASN A 262 19.80 -61.06 -38.28
C ASN A 262 19.71 -62.20 -37.24
N GLN A 263 19.69 -61.88 -35.93
CA GLN A 263 19.60 -62.89 -34.86
C GLN A 263 18.29 -63.70 -34.97
N GLY A 264 18.40 -65.02 -34.83
CA GLY A 264 17.26 -65.93 -34.85
C GLY A 264 17.29 -67.01 -33.76
N GLY A 265 16.55 -68.09 -34.00
CA GLY A 265 16.36 -69.19 -33.05
C GLY A 265 15.24 -68.92 -32.06
N THR A 266 15.61 -68.85 -30.78
CA THR A 266 14.75 -68.45 -29.64
C THR A 266 15.58 -67.69 -28.58
N ASN A 267 16.65 -67.00 -29.03
CA ASN A 267 17.76 -66.54 -28.20
C ASN A 267 17.85 -65.00 -28.16
N TYR A 268 18.62 -64.44 -27.24
CA TYR A 268 18.87 -63.00 -27.16
C TYR A 268 19.92 -62.55 -28.17
N THR A 269 19.84 -61.30 -28.64
CA THR A 269 20.94 -60.66 -29.39
C THR A 269 22.16 -60.49 -28.48
N ALA A 270 21.95 -59.95 -27.28
CA ALA A 270 22.90 -60.00 -26.17
C ALA A 270 22.18 -60.24 -24.85
N PHE A 271 22.83 -61.01 -23.96
CA PHE A 271 22.38 -61.26 -22.60
C PHE A 271 23.49 -60.84 -21.61
N ILE A 272 23.24 -59.85 -20.77
CA ILE A 272 24.15 -59.36 -19.74
C ILE A 272 23.46 -59.52 -18.38
N ASP A 273 24.10 -60.27 -17.48
CA ASP A 273 23.63 -60.57 -16.13
C ASP A 273 24.71 -60.15 -15.12
N SER A 274 24.37 -59.25 -14.20
CA SER A 274 25.35 -58.61 -13.31
C SER A 274 24.83 -58.40 -11.90
N ASP A 275 25.64 -58.71 -10.89
CA ASP A 275 25.33 -58.33 -9.49
C ASP A 275 25.63 -56.85 -9.21
N SER A 276 26.70 -56.29 -9.78
CA SER A 276 27.09 -54.89 -9.59
C SER A 276 28.06 -54.42 -10.69
N GLY A 277 28.20 -53.10 -10.83
CA GLY A 277 28.89 -52.46 -11.95
C GLY A 277 27.90 -51.85 -12.95
N ASP A 278 28.36 -50.83 -13.68
CA ASP A 278 27.56 -50.11 -14.67
C ASP A 278 27.61 -50.80 -16.04
N ILE A 279 26.48 -50.82 -16.75
CA ILE A 279 26.38 -51.38 -18.10
C ILE A 279 26.21 -50.22 -19.09
N THR A 280 27.22 -49.99 -19.94
CA THR A 280 27.26 -48.88 -20.89
C THR A 280 27.22 -49.39 -22.33
N ILE A 281 26.25 -48.93 -23.13
CA ILE A 281 26.10 -49.28 -24.55
C ILE A 281 26.16 -47.99 -25.36
N GLN A 282 27.08 -47.89 -26.33
CA GLN A 282 27.37 -46.60 -26.97
C GLN A 282 27.81 -46.70 -28.44
N ASN A 283 27.96 -45.52 -29.06
CA ASN A 283 28.59 -45.29 -30.36
C ASN A 283 28.04 -46.13 -31.53
N GLY A 284 26.72 -46.11 -31.72
CA GLY A 284 26.07 -46.67 -32.91
C GLY A 284 25.65 -48.14 -32.81
N SER A 285 26.01 -48.82 -31.71
CA SER A 285 25.72 -50.24 -31.46
C SER A 285 24.26 -50.62 -31.77
N SER A 286 24.07 -51.70 -32.51
CA SER A 286 22.75 -52.16 -33.00
C SER A 286 22.44 -53.59 -32.57
N PHE A 287 21.22 -53.84 -32.13
CA PHE A 287 20.73 -55.17 -31.76
C PHE A 287 19.46 -55.45 -32.55
N ASP A 288 19.64 -56.05 -33.72
CA ASP A 288 18.63 -56.31 -34.73
C ASP A 288 18.34 -57.83 -34.85
N GLY A 289 17.07 -58.16 -34.74
CA GLY A 289 16.56 -59.51 -34.95
C GLY A 289 16.58 -59.93 -36.42
N ASN A 290 15.76 -60.92 -36.76
CA ASN A 290 15.62 -61.40 -38.12
C ASN A 290 14.17 -61.23 -38.62
N ASN A 291 13.99 -60.27 -39.53
CA ASN A 291 12.69 -59.87 -40.06
C ASN A 291 12.12 -60.85 -41.13
N THR A 292 12.75 -62.01 -41.42
CA THR A 292 12.21 -62.98 -42.40
C THR A 292 11.05 -63.86 -41.88
N GLY A 293 10.21 -63.33 -40.98
CA GLY A 293 8.89 -63.84 -40.59
C GLY A 293 8.80 -65.20 -39.86
N ASN A 294 9.89 -65.95 -39.74
CA ASN A 294 9.91 -67.31 -39.17
C ASN A 294 10.92 -67.50 -38.02
N ASN A 295 11.78 -66.51 -37.75
CA ASN A 295 12.84 -66.61 -36.74
C ASN A 295 12.42 -65.87 -35.47
N GLN A 296 12.44 -66.55 -34.32
CA GLN A 296 12.14 -65.93 -33.04
C GLN A 296 13.44 -65.35 -32.47
N ASN A 297 13.38 -64.22 -31.78
CA ASN A 297 14.50 -63.73 -30.99
C ASN A 297 14.01 -62.89 -29.81
N ARG A 298 14.77 -62.90 -28.72
CA ARG A 298 14.36 -62.35 -27.44
C ARG A 298 14.83 -60.91 -27.22
N GLY A 299 15.23 -60.21 -28.29
CA GLY A 299 15.85 -58.89 -28.23
C GLY A 299 17.13 -58.86 -27.38
N PHE A 300 17.48 -57.67 -26.92
CA PHE A 300 18.57 -57.42 -25.98
C PHE A 300 18.10 -57.59 -24.52
N SER A 301 18.98 -58.05 -23.63
CA SER A 301 18.71 -58.19 -22.20
C SER A 301 19.91 -57.74 -21.37
N ALA A 302 19.70 -56.81 -20.43
CA ALA A 302 20.73 -56.38 -19.47
C ALA A 302 20.17 -56.18 -18.06
N ALA A 303 20.84 -56.73 -17.05
CA ALA A 303 20.53 -56.55 -15.64
C ALA A 303 21.77 -56.20 -14.82
N THR A 304 21.64 -55.26 -13.87
CA THR A 304 22.60 -55.02 -12.78
C THR A 304 21.84 -54.73 -11.49
N ASN A 305 22.13 -55.45 -10.41
CA ASN A 305 21.35 -55.32 -9.16
C ASN A 305 21.62 -53.99 -8.42
N THR A 306 22.76 -53.33 -8.69
CA THR A 306 23.17 -52.11 -7.96
C THR A 306 23.76 -50.99 -8.82
N GLY A 307 24.22 -51.25 -10.05
CA GLY A 307 24.75 -50.22 -10.96
C GLY A 307 23.67 -49.49 -11.77
N ALA A 308 24.11 -48.71 -12.75
CA ALA A 308 23.26 -48.07 -13.75
C ALA A 308 23.38 -48.72 -15.13
N ILE A 309 22.30 -48.64 -15.92
CA ILE A 309 22.32 -48.94 -17.36
C ILE A 309 22.33 -47.63 -18.13
N ASN A 310 23.37 -47.38 -18.93
CA ASN A 310 23.57 -46.16 -19.71
C ASN A 310 23.62 -46.51 -21.21
N ILE A 311 22.62 -46.14 -21.99
CA ILE A 311 22.52 -46.50 -23.41
C ILE A 311 22.44 -45.24 -24.27
N THR A 312 23.34 -45.12 -25.25
CA THR A 312 23.51 -43.92 -26.07
C THR A 312 23.70 -44.24 -27.55
N ASN A 313 22.90 -43.60 -28.42
CA ASN A 313 22.96 -43.78 -29.88
C ASN A 313 22.91 -45.28 -30.26
N THR A 314 21.80 -45.96 -29.96
CA THR A 314 21.67 -47.43 -30.02
C THR A 314 20.34 -47.85 -30.62
N THR A 315 20.32 -48.91 -31.42
CA THR A 315 19.11 -49.48 -32.07
C THR A 315 18.70 -50.85 -31.51
N PHE A 316 17.40 -51.06 -31.33
CA PHE A 316 16.79 -52.31 -30.85
C PHE A 316 15.59 -52.70 -31.75
N ASN A 317 15.84 -53.54 -32.75
CA ASN A 317 14.90 -53.78 -33.84
C ASN A 317 14.46 -55.24 -33.94
N ASP A 318 13.22 -55.43 -34.40
CA ASP A 318 12.68 -56.71 -34.85
C ASP A 318 12.89 -57.89 -33.87
N ALA A 319 12.69 -57.65 -32.56
CA ALA A 319 12.50 -58.72 -31.58
C ALA A 319 11.15 -59.41 -31.83
N ARG A 320 11.19 -60.61 -32.42
CA ARG A 320 10.01 -61.33 -32.91
C ARG A 320 9.68 -62.58 -32.09
N GLY A 321 8.39 -62.77 -31.85
CA GLY A 321 7.81 -64.02 -31.37
C GLY A 321 7.50 -64.98 -32.53
N CYS A 322 6.78 -66.06 -32.23
CA CYS A 322 6.31 -66.99 -33.26
C CYS A 322 4.83 -66.77 -33.59
N PHE A 323 4.51 -66.56 -34.86
CA PHE A 323 3.14 -66.43 -35.33
C PHE A 323 2.64 -67.75 -35.96
N ALA A 324 1.73 -68.45 -35.27
CA ALA A 324 1.29 -69.79 -35.65
C ALA A 324 -0.21 -69.84 -36.04
N LEU A 325 -0.57 -69.30 -37.20
CA LEU A 325 -1.92 -69.48 -37.77
C LEU A 325 -2.28 -70.96 -38.02
N PHE A 326 -1.27 -71.82 -38.25
CA PHE A 326 -1.45 -73.26 -38.50
C PHE A 326 -0.47 -74.18 -37.74
N GLY A 327 -0.13 -73.78 -36.50
CA GLY A 327 0.31 -74.71 -35.45
C GLY A 327 1.79 -75.09 -35.37
N SER A 328 2.42 -74.71 -34.25
CA SER A 328 3.42 -75.53 -33.51
C SER A 328 3.92 -74.78 -32.27
N CYS A 329 4.05 -73.45 -32.36
CA CYS A 329 4.35 -72.59 -31.22
C CYS A 329 3.08 -71.94 -30.67
N LEU A 330 2.95 -71.86 -29.35
CA LEU A 330 2.03 -70.97 -28.66
C LEU A 330 2.81 -69.72 -28.28
N ILE A 331 2.18 -68.55 -28.36
CA ILE A 331 2.70 -67.35 -27.73
C ILE A 331 2.68 -67.59 -26.22
N ASP A 332 3.86 -67.67 -25.60
CA ASP A 332 4.00 -67.66 -24.15
C ASP A 332 4.21 -66.21 -23.70
N GLU A 333 3.21 -65.63 -23.03
CA GLU A 333 3.25 -64.26 -22.49
C GLU A 333 4.36 -64.08 -21.42
N LEU A 334 4.98 -65.17 -20.93
CA LEU A 334 6.14 -65.15 -20.05
C LEU A 334 7.48 -65.01 -20.80
N THR A 335 7.50 -65.15 -22.14
CA THR A 335 8.72 -65.03 -22.95
C THR A 335 8.95 -63.61 -23.44
N ASN A 336 10.18 -63.11 -23.36
CA ASN A 336 10.51 -61.75 -23.80
C ASN A 336 10.66 -61.68 -25.32
N TYR A 337 9.91 -60.77 -25.94
CA TYR A 337 10.07 -60.29 -27.33
C TYR A 337 10.12 -58.75 -27.37
N SER A 338 10.58 -58.13 -26.28
CA SER A 338 10.84 -56.69 -26.23
C SER A 338 12.21 -56.40 -26.84
N GLY A 339 12.33 -55.32 -27.62
CA GLY A 339 13.58 -54.95 -28.32
C GLY A 339 14.78 -54.86 -27.38
N ALA A 340 14.58 -54.25 -26.21
CA ALA A 340 15.45 -54.39 -25.05
C ALA A 340 14.64 -54.67 -23.78
N THR A 341 15.12 -55.58 -22.92
CA THR A 341 14.71 -55.70 -21.51
C THR A 341 15.85 -55.25 -20.59
N LEU A 342 15.56 -54.27 -19.74
CA LEU A 342 16.52 -53.63 -18.84
C LEU A 342 16.05 -53.80 -17.38
N SER A 343 16.97 -54.08 -16.47
CA SER A 343 16.71 -54.15 -15.03
C SER A 343 17.87 -53.59 -14.21
N ALA A 344 17.76 -52.34 -13.77
CA ALA A 344 18.76 -51.68 -12.92
C ALA A 344 18.13 -50.57 -12.08
N PRO A 345 18.66 -50.25 -10.88
CA PRO A 345 18.20 -49.12 -10.05
C PRO A 345 18.14 -47.77 -10.78
N THR A 346 19.04 -47.54 -11.74
CA THR A 346 19.04 -46.36 -12.62
C THR A 346 19.15 -46.77 -14.09
N VAL A 347 18.33 -46.19 -14.96
CA VAL A 347 18.40 -46.43 -16.43
C VAL A 347 18.38 -45.10 -17.18
N ASN A 348 19.43 -44.82 -17.96
CA ASN A 348 19.57 -43.60 -18.76
C ASN A 348 19.64 -43.96 -20.25
N LEU A 349 18.68 -43.47 -21.03
CA LEU A 349 18.58 -43.70 -22.47
C LEU A 349 18.70 -42.36 -23.21
N SER A 350 19.64 -42.24 -24.16
CA SER A 350 19.84 -41.03 -24.98
C SER A 350 19.98 -41.36 -26.46
N ASN A 351 19.11 -40.81 -27.31
CA ASN A 351 19.06 -41.11 -28.75
C ASN A 351 18.90 -42.63 -29.03
N VAL A 352 18.09 -43.32 -28.23
CA VAL A 352 17.83 -44.76 -28.38
C VAL A 352 16.62 -44.96 -29.27
N THR A 353 16.72 -45.89 -30.22
CA THR A 353 15.65 -46.22 -31.17
C THR A 353 15.22 -47.68 -31.01
N ALA A 354 13.92 -47.94 -30.86
CA ALA A 354 13.39 -49.30 -30.74
C ALA A 354 12.17 -49.51 -31.65
N ASN A 355 12.32 -50.31 -32.71
CA ASN A 355 11.30 -50.43 -33.76
C ASN A 355 10.85 -51.87 -34.01
N ASN A 356 9.60 -52.03 -34.45
CA ASN A 356 9.08 -53.27 -35.01
C ASN A 356 9.12 -54.49 -34.05
N ASN A 357 9.07 -54.28 -32.74
CA ASN A 357 9.14 -55.37 -31.76
C ASN A 357 7.75 -55.95 -31.45
N ASP A 358 7.65 -57.26 -31.22
CA ASP A 358 6.35 -57.94 -31.01
C ASP A 358 5.77 -57.74 -29.60
N LEU A 359 6.62 -57.42 -28.62
CA LEU A 359 6.26 -56.81 -27.34
C LEU A 359 6.77 -55.36 -27.31
N SER A 360 7.19 -54.86 -26.15
CA SER A 360 7.58 -53.45 -25.97
C SER A 360 8.85 -53.09 -26.72
N GLY A 361 8.98 -51.85 -27.20
CA GLY A 361 10.25 -51.41 -27.81
C GLY A 361 11.39 -51.50 -26.78
N ILE A 362 11.17 -50.91 -25.61
CA ILE A 362 12.07 -51.02 -24.45
C ILE A 362 11.26 -51.35 -23.19
N ARG A 363 11.67 -52.37 -22.44
CA ARG A 363 11.01 -52.85 -21.22
C ARG A 363 11.93 -52.66 -20.02
N ILE A 364 11.60 -51.74 -19.13
CA ILE A 364 12.39 -51.38 -17.94
C ILE A 364 11.72 -51.94 -16.67
N ASN A 365 12.51 -52.55 -15.80
CA ASN A 365 12.08 -53.12 -14.53
C ASN A 365 12.99 -52.64 -13.39
N ASN A 366 12.49 -52.67 -12.14
CA ASN A 366 13.27 -52.47 -10.91
C ASN A 366 13.99 -51.12 -10.74
N ALA A 367 13.82 -50.18 -11.67
CA ALA A 367 14.41 -48.85 -11.59
C ALA A 367 13.71 -47.97 -10.54
N SER A 368 14.50 -47.16 -9.84
CA SER A 368 14.04 -46.01 -9.05
C SER A 368 14.15 -44.70 -9.83
N LEU A 369 15.07 -44.61 -10.78
CA LEU A 369 15.25 -43.46 -11.66
C LEU A 369 15.39 -43.89 -13.12
N ILE A 370 14.60 -43.28 -14.01
CA ILE A 370 14.66 -43.50 -15.45
C ILE A 370 14.80 -42.15 -16.16
N THR A 371 15.72 -42.05 -17.12
CA THR A 371 15.87 -40.89 -18.00
C THR A 371 15.64 -41.31 -19.45
N LEU A 372 14.62 -40.73 -20.10
CA LEU A 372 14.31 -40.92 -21.51
C LEU A 372 14.62 -39.62 -22.27
N ASN A 373 15.80 -39.54 -22.90
CA ASN A 373 16.23 -38.39 -23.69
C ASN A 373 16.20 -38.73 -25.19
N ASN A 374 15.34 -38.06 -25.97
CA ASN A 374 15.19 -38.28 -27.40
C ASN A 374 15.05 -39.77 -27.78
N VAL A 375 14.21 -40.51 -27.05
CA VAL A 375 13.92 -41.93 -27.34
C VAL A 375 12.90 -42.01 -28.47
N THR A 376 13.14 -42.86 -29.45
CA THR A 376 12.23 -43.14 -30.56
C THR A 376 11.74 -44.58 -30.46
N ALA A 377 10.43 -44.80 -30.44
CA ALA A 377 9.84 -46.14 -30.43
C ALA A 377 8.65 -46.22 -31.40
N THR A 378 8.79 -47.03 -32.46
CA THR A 378 7.76 -47.11 -33.51
C THR A 378 7.35 -48.54 -33.86
N ASN A 379 6.06 -48.74 -34.13
CA ASN A 379 5.49 -50.04 -34.51
C ASN A 379 5.82 -51.17 -33.50
N ASN A 380 5.77 -50.91 -32.19
CA ASN A 380 5.98 -51.94 -31.16
C ASN A 380 4.65 -52.50 -30.62
N GLY A 381 4.66 -53.73 -30.15
CA GLY A 381 3.47 -54.46 -29.74
C GLY A 381 2.70 -55.07 -30.93
N THR A 382 3.38 -55.33 -32.07
CA THR A 382 2.75 -55.76 -33.33
C THR A 382 2.06 -57.12 -33.31
N LEU A 383 2.26 -57.90 -32.25
CA LEU A 383 1.67 -59.22 -32.07
C LEU A 383 1.09 -59.44 -30.66
N ILE A 384 1.64 -58.76 -29.66
CA ILE A 384 1.26 -58.87 -28.25
C ILE A 384 1.28 -57.46 -27.63
N VAL A 385 0.36 -57.18 -26.72
CA VAL A 385 0.23 -55.90 -26.00
C VAL A 385 1.59 -55.47 -25.38
N GLY A 386 2.27 -54.47 -25.97
CA GLY A 386 3.63 -54.07 -25.63
C GLY A 386 4.01 -52.66 -26.12
N SER A 387 3.99 -51.69 -25.22
CA SER A 387 4.18 -50.26 -25.53
C SER A 387 5.58 -49.88 -26.04
N GLY A 388 5.70 -48.72 -26.70
CA GLY A 388 6.99 -48.24 -27.22
C GLY A 388 8.10 -48.23 -26.16
N VAL A 389 7.78 -47.71 -24.96
CA VAL A 389 8.50 -47.99 -23.72
C VAL A 389 7.51 -48.53 -22.68
N TYR A 390 7.90 -49.57 -21.94
CA TYR A 390 7.17 -50.13 -20.81
C TYR A 390 8.01 -50.02 -19.54
N VAL A 391 7.45 -49.52 -18.44
CA VAL A 391 8.09 -49.39 -17.13
C VAL A 391 7.29 -50.14 -16.07
N ASN A 392 7.91 -51.12 -15.44
CA ASN A 392 7.46 -51.78 -14.22
C ASN A 392 8.33 -51.32 -13.04
N GLY A 393 7.88 -50.24 -12.42
CA GLY A 393 8.59 -49.52 -11.38
C GLY A 393 8.39 -50.09 -9.96
N THR A 394 9.17 -49.56 -9.02
CA THR A 394 9.27 -49.99 -7.62
C THR A 394 8.21 -49.38 -6.68
N GLY A 395 7.27 -48.58 -7.21
CA GLY A 395 6.37 -47.72 -6.44
C GLY A 395 7.00 -46.38 -6.03
N SER A 396 8.33 -46.25 -6.09
CA SER A 396 9.07 -44.99 -5.84
C SER A 396 9.71 -44.42 -7.12
N THR A 397 9.39 -44.97 -8.28
CA THR A 397 10.08 -44.69 -9.55
C THR A 397 9.80 -43.29 -10.07
N ILE A 398 10.85 -42.55 -10.43
CA ILE A 398 10.77 -41.28 -11.13
C ILE A 398 11.19 -41.48 -12.59
N VAL A 399 10.38 -41.01 -13.54
CA VAL A 399 10.74 -41.00 -14.98
C VAL A 399 10.90 -39.57 -15.46
N ASN A 400 12.06 -39.22 -16.01
CA ASN A 400 12.31 -37.92 -16.63
C ASN A 400 12.26 -38.09 -18.15
N VAL A 401 11.42 -37.31 -18.84
CA VAL A 401 11.23 -37.42 -20.30
C VAL A 401 11.60 -36.10 -20.97
N THR A 402 12.49 -36.18 -21.97
CA THR A 402 13.00 -35.04 -22.73
C THR A 402 12.84 -35.31 -24.22
N GLY A 403 11.68 -34.95 -24.77
CA GLY A 403 11.34 -35.19 -26.17
C GLY A 403 11.25 -36.68 -26.52
N GLY A 404 11.44 -37.01 -27.80
CA GLY A 404 11.28 -38.34 -28.35
C GLY A 404 10.02 -38.50 -29.22
N THR A 405 9.88 -39.66 -29.84
CA THR A 405 8.81 -39.97 -30.80
C THR A 405 8.26 -41.38 -30.57
N PHE A 406 6.98 -41.48 -30.25
CA PHE A 406 6.33 -42.76 -29.94
C PHE A 406 5.06 -42.95 -30.79
N SER A 407 5.17 -43.66 -31.91
CA SER A 407 4.10 -43.79 -32.91
C SER A 407 3.77 -45.23 -33.30
N ASN A 408 2.47 -45.51 -33.52
CA ASN A 408 1.94 -46.81 -33.92
C ASN A 408 2.27 -47.96 -32.96
N ASN A 409 2.43 -47.68 -31.66
CA ASN A 409 2.66 -48.71 -30.64
C ASN A 409 1.33 -49.18 -30.03
N GLU A 410 1.25 -50.44 -29.60
CA GLU A 410 0.10 -50.98 -28.87
C GLU A 410 0.50 -51.34 -27.43
N PRO A 411 -0.14 -50.87 -26.34
CA PRO A 411 -1.30 -49.97 -26.31
C PRO A 411 -0.98 -48.46 -26.20
N TYR A 412 0.26 -48.07 -25.90
CA TYR A 412 0.68 -46.68 -25.67
C TYR A 412 2.09 -46.42 -26.21
N GLY A 413 2.45 -45.14 -26.35
CA GLY A 413 3.84 -44.75 -26.60
C GLY A 413 4.76 -45.11 -25.44
N ILE A 414 4.37 -44.74 -24.23
CA ILE A 414 5.00 -45.07 -22.95
C ILE A 414 3.92 -45.70 -22.05
N TYR A 415 4.19 -46.82 -21.40
CA TYR A 415 3.31 -47.42 -20.41
C TYR A 415 4.03 -47.58 -19.07
N LEU A 416 3.37 -47.15 -18.01
CA LEU A 416 3.98 -46.85 -16.72
C LEU A 416 3.14 -47.47 -15.61
N THR A 417 3.77 -48.33 -14.82
CA THR A 417 3.23 -48.90 -13.58
C THR A 417 4.28 -48.81 -12.47
N GLY A 418 3.85 -48.69 -11.20
CA GLY A 418 4.79 -48.55 -10.07
C GLY A 418 5.65 -47.27 -10.10
N ILE A 419 5.10 -46.18 -10.64
CA ILE A 419 5.71 -44.85 -10.64
C ILE A 419 5.25 -44.00 -9.45
N SER A 420 6.10 -43.07 -9.01
CA SER A 420 5.79 -42.03 -8.03
C SER A 420 5.65 -40.64 -8.65
N ALA A 421 6.34 -40.37 -9.77
CA ALA A 421 6.28 -39.11 -10.50
C ALA A 421 6.83 -39.28 -11.93
N VAL A 422 6.36 -38.45 -12.87
CA VAL A 422 6.97 -38.31 -14.20
C VAL A 422 7.14 -36.83 -14.54
N ASN A 423 8.33 -36.48 -14.99
CA ASN A 423 8.74 -35.10 -15.25
C ASN A 423 8.96 -34.90 -16.75
N TYR A 424 8.02 -34.23 -17.41
CA TYR A 424 8.16 -33.84 -18.82
C TYR A 424 8.99 -32.56 -18.94
N LEU A 425 10.31 -32.73 -19.10
CA LEU A 425 11.27 -31.63 -19.30
C LEU A 425 11.16 -31.02 -20.71
N SER A 426 10.75 -31.84 -21.68
CA SER A 426 10.28 -31.41 -23.00
C SER A 426 9.24 -32.44 -23.49
N PRO A 427 8.09 -32.01 -24.06
CA PRO A 427 7.05 -32.94 -24.48
C PRO A 427 7.56 -33.89 -25.59
N PRO A 428 7.37 -35.21 -25.46
CA PRO A 428 7.48 -36.14 -26.58
C PRO A 428 6.38 -35.94 -27.63
N THR A 429 6.58 -36.55 -28.80
CA THR A 429 5.61 -36.55 -29.92
C THR A 429 5.00 -37.94 -30.08
N CYS A 430 3.67 -38.03 -30.09
CA CYS A 430 2.96 -39.31 -30.16
C CYS A 430 1.79 -39.25 -31.14
N SER A 431 1.57 -40.36 -31.87
CA SER A 431 0.59 -40.44 -32.96
C SER A 431 0.27 -41.90 -33.30
N GLY A 432 -1.01 -42.20 -33.48
CA GLY A 432 -1.45 -43.50 -34.04
C GLY A 432 -1.24 -44.71 -33.12
N ASN A 433 -0.93 -44.52 -31.84
CA ASN A 433 -0.87 -45.62 -30.87
C ASN A 433 -2.27 -46.23 -30.67
N LEU A 434 -2.40 -47.56 -30.64
CA LEU A 434 -3.69 -48.27 -30.75
C LEU A 434 -4.20 -48.79 -29.41
N LEU A 435 -5.51 -48.74 -29.21
CA LEU A 435 -6.14 -49.03 -27.91
C LEU A 435 -6.93 -50.36 -27.91
N PRO A 436 -6.79 -51.20 -26.88
CA PRO A 436 -7.74 -52.26 -26.58
C PRO A 436 -9.12 -51.73 -26.16
N LEU A 437 -9.20 -50.50 -25.60
CA LEU A 437 -10.42 -49.86 -25.10
C LEU A 437 -10.40 -48.35 -25.38
N ALA A 438 -11.41 -47.84 -26.08
CA ALA A 438 -11.42 -46.51 -26.70
C ALA A 438 -11.72 -45.32 -25.76
N PHE A 439 -10.90 -45.10 -24.73
CA PHE A 439 -11.11 -44.07 -23.69
C PHE A 439 -9.91 -43.13 -23.40
N ILE A 440 -8.80 -43.26 -24.13
CA ILE A 440 -7.61 -42.39 -24.03
C ILE A 440 -7.32 -41.80 -25.42
N ASP A 441 -6.62 -40.67 -25.51
CA ASP A 441 -6.22 -40.07 -26.79
C ASP A 441 -5.06 -40.88 -27.42
N PRO A 442 -5.17 -41.35 -28.69
CA PRO A 442 -4.06 -41.98 -29.44
C PRO A 442 -2.80 -41.11 -29.59
N ASN A 443 -2.93 -39.80 -29.35
CA ASN A 443 -1.84 -38.83 -29.34
C ASN A 443 -1.29 -38.57 -27.92
N ASN A 444 -1.89 -39.13 -26.86
CA ASN A 444 -1.23 -39.12 -25.55
C ASN A 444 0.00 -40.02 -25.59
N CYS A 445 1.06 -39.57 -24.92
CA CYS A 445 2.30 -40.31 -24.86
C CYS A 445 2.35 -41.35 -23.74
N ASP A 446 1.52 -41.21 -22.70
CA ASP A 446 1.50 -42.13 -21.57
C ASP A 446 0.10 -42.61 -21.16
N ASN A 447 0.04 -43.35 -20.05
CA ASN A 447 -1.17 -43.85 -19.41
C ASN A 447 -1.34 -43.33 -17.96
N ILE A 448 -0.66 -42.25 -17.58
CA ILE A 448 -0.63 -41.82 -16.17
C ILE A 448 -1.99 -41.27 -15.79
N ALA A 449 -2.63 -41.91 -14.80
CA ALA A 449 -3.67 -41.26 -14.03
C ALA A 449 -3.01 -40.27 -13.07
N ASP A 450 -3.04 -38.98 -13.41
CA ASP A 450 -2.63 -37.93 -12.48
C ASP A 450 -3.58 -37.94 -11.27
N THR A 451 -2.99 -37.94 -10.08
CA THR A 451 -3.64 -38.08 -8.77
C THR A 451 -3.24 -36.95 -7.81
N THR A 452 -2.57 -35.91 -8.32
CA THR A 452 -1.98 -34.82 -7.53
C THR A 452 -2.82 -33.54 -7.63
N PRO A 453 -3.42 -33.04 -6.53
CA PRO A 453 -4.18 -31.79 -6.58
C PRO A 453 -3.29 -30.55 -6.77
N PRO A 454 -3.78 -29.50 -7.48
CA PRO A 454 -3.00 -28.28 -7.71
C PRO A 454 -2.62 -27.54 -6.42
N VAL A 455 -1.38 -27.06 -6.31
CA VAL A 455 -0.91 -26.35 -5.12
C VAL A 455 -1.43 -24.91 -5.11
N LEU A 456 -2.29 -24.58 -4.14
CA LEU A 456 -2.83 -23.23 -3.94
C LEU A 456 -1.84 -22.29 -3.23
N THR A 457 -1.67 -21.10 -3.78
CA THR A 457 -1.03 -19.94 -3.15
C THR A 457 -2.08 -18.87 -2.87
N LEU A 458 -2.31 -18.59 -1.59
CA LEU A 458 -3.34 -17.67 -1.10
C LEU A 458 -2.71 -16.42 -0.46
N PRO A 459 -3.43 -15.28 -0.40
CA PRO A 459 -2.97 -14.10 0.33
C PRO A 459 -3.00 -14.34 1.84
N ALA A 460 -2.30 -13.49 2.58
CA ALA A 460 -2.51 -13.37 4.03
C ALA A 460 -3.91 -12.81 4.34
N ASN A 461 -4.35 -12.96 5.60
CA ASN A 461 -5.60 -12.35 6.07
C ASN A 461 -5.57 -10.82 5.88
N ILE A 462 -6.71 -10.26 5.49
CA ILE A 462 -6.86 -8.86 5.08
C ILE A 462 -7.71 -8.11 6.11
N THR A 463 -7.28 -6.92 6.52
CA THR A 463 -8.09 -5.98 7.31
C THR A 463 -8.25 -4.67 6.54
N VAL A 464 -9.49 -4.19 6.39
CA VAL A 464 -9.83 -3.00 5.59
C VAL A 464 -10.88 -2.16 6.33
N GLU A 465 -10.78 -0.84 6.20
CA GLU A 465 -11.74 0.13 6.72
C GLU A 465 -13.03 0.14 5.87
N ALA A 466 -14.19 0.25 6.52
CA ALA A 466 -15.47 0.33 5.84
C ALA A 466 -15.59 1.61 4.98
N ALA A 467 -15.98 1.46 3.71
CA ALA A 467 -16.21 2.58 2.79
C ALA A 467 -17.62 3.19 2.93
N GLY A 468 -18.49 2.53 3.71
CA GLY A 468 -19.82 2.99 4.09
C GLY A 468 -20.61 1.86 4.76
N ALA A 469 -21.91 2.08 5.02
CA ALA A 469 -22.76 1.12 5.75
C ALA A 469 -22.86 -0.31 5.16
N SER A 470 -22.49 -0.50 3.90
CA SER A 470 -22.40 -1.83 3.25
C SER A 470 -21.04 -2.53 3.43
N GLY A 471 -20.08 -1.89 4.12
CA GLY A 471 -18.71 -2.35 4.29
C GLY A 471 -17.77 -1.85 3.19
N ALA A 472 -16.89 -2.71 2.66
CA ALA A 472 -15.82 -2.32 1.75
C ALA A 472 -15.65 -3.29 0.58
N VAL A 473 -15.25 -2.78 -0.59
CA VAL A 473 -14.85 -3.60 -1.75
C VAL A 473 -13.41 -4.03 -1.58
N VAL A 474 -13.14 -5.34 -1.60
CA VAL A 474 -11.79 -5.90 -1.34
C VAL A 474 -11.29 -6.72 -2.52
N THR A 475 -10.16 -6.31 -3.09
CA THR A 475 -9.45 -7.02 -4.17
C THR A 475 -8.26 -7.79 -3.61
N PHE A 476 -8.11 -9.04 -4.03
CA PHE A 476 -7.01 -9.93 -3.68
C PHE A 476 -6.60 -10.81 -4.87
N SER A 477 -5.42 -11.42 -4.79
CA SER A 477 -4.88 -12.35 -5.78
C SER A 477 -4.65 -13.73 -5.15
N ALA A 478 -5.09 -14.78 -5.83
CA ALA A 478 -4.79 -16.17 -5.51
C ALA A 478 -4.39 -16.89 -6.81
N SER A 479 -3.49 -17.88 -6.71
CA SER A 479 -2.99 -18.65 -7.85
C SER A 479 -2.85 -20.13 -7.48
N ALA A 480 -2.99 -21.01 -8.46
CA ALA A 480 -2.68 -22.42 -8.30
C ALA A 480 -1.71 -22.89 -9.39
N ASN A 481 -0.79 -23.77 -9.03
CA ASN A 481 0.06 -24.45 -9.98
C ASN A 481 0.06 -25.95 -9.67
N ASP A 482 -0.19 -26.75 -10.69
CA ASP A 482 -0.11 -28.20 -10.65
C ASP A 482 1.23 -28.72 -11.22
N ALA A 483 1.62 -29.94 -10.83
CA ALA A 483 2.85 -30.58 -11.28
C ALA A 483 2.79 -31.11 -12.72
N VAL A 484 1.60 -31.52 -13.20
CA VAL A 484 1.38 -32.10 -14.53
C VAL A 484 0.76 -31.08 -15.49
N ASP A 485 -0.28 -30.38 -15.04
CA ASP A 485 -1.04 -29.40 -15.84
C ASP A 485 -0.50 -27.97 -15.80
N GLY A 486 0.44 -27.65 -14.90
CA GLY A 486 0.95 -26.28 -14.72
C GLY A 486 -0.09 -25.31 -14.12
N VAL A 487 -0.17 -24.08 -14.63
CA VAL A 487 -0.98 -23.01 -14.00
C VAL A 487 -2.48 -23.30 -14.10
N ARG A 488 -3.16 -23.41 -12.94
CA ARG A 488 -4.59 -23.73 -12.85
C ARG A 488 -5.45 -22.52 -12.46
N PRO A 489 -6.69 -22.40 -12.97
CA PRO A 489 -7.62 -21.35 -12.56
C PRO A 489 -8.06 -21.56 -11.11
N VAL A 490 -8.07 -20.48 -10.32
CA VAL A 490 -8.57 -20.48 -8.94
C VAL A 490 -9.95 -19.83 -8.89
N THR A 491 -10.91 -20.48 -8.24
CA THR A 491 -12.22 -19.91 -7.92
C THR A 491 -12.28 -19.59 -6.44
N CYS A 492 -12.65 -18.36 -6.07
CA CYS A 492 -12.80 -17.94 -4.67
C CYS A 492 -14.22 -17.45 -4.39
N SER A 493 -14.73 -17.72 -3.19
CA SER A 493 -16.04 -17.28 -2.70
C SER A 493 -15.93 -16.72 -1.27
N PRO A 494 -16.30 -15.46 -1.01
CA PRO A 494 -16.62 -14.42 -2.01
C PRO A 494 -15.48 -14.15 -3.00
N ALA A 495 -15.81 -13.62 -4.18
CA ALA A 495 -14.84 -13.38 -5.25
C ALA A 495 -14.01 -12.10 -5.01
N SER A 496 -12.82 -12.02 -5.61
CA SER A 496 -12.00 -10.80 -5.60
C SER A 496 -12.76 -9.62 -6.23
N GLY A 497 -12.80 -8.48 -5.54
CA GLY A 497 -13.63 -7.33 -5.94
C GLY A 497 -15.08 -7.37 -5.44
N SER A 498 -15.45 -8.34 -4.58
CA SER A 498 -16.74 -8.32 -3.87
C SER A 498 -16.77 -7.24 -2.78
N THR A 499 -17.98 -6.76 -2.46
CA THR A 499 -18.22 -6.00 -1.22
C THR A 499 -18.32 -6.95 -0.03
N PHE A 500 -17.49 -6.76 0.97
CA PHE A 500 -17.51 -7.46 2.25
C PHE A 500 -18.19 -6.57 3.29
N SER A 501 -19.16 -7.11 4.02
CA SER A 501 -19.86 -6.41 5.11
C SER A 501 -18.96 -6.26 6.35
N ILE A 502 -19.36 -5.35 7.26
CA ILE A 502 -18.60 -4.95 8.46
C ILE A 502 -18.59 -6.10 9.50
N THR A 503 -17.75 -7.08 9.24
CA THR A 503 -17.51 -8.29 10.03
C THR A 503 -16.24 -8.99 9.53
N THR A 504 -15.86 -10.11 10.17
CA THR A 504 -14.86 -11.02 9.61
C THR A 504 -15.52 -12.10 8.77
N THR A 505 -15.22 -12.09 7.46
CA THR A 505 -15.72 -13.06 6.48
C THR A 505 -14.58 -14.01 6.08
N THR A 506 -14.84 -15.31 6.08
CA THR A 506 -13.90 -16.30 5.50
C THR A 506 -14.09 -16.34 3.98
N VAL A 507 -12.99 -16.19 3.23
CA VAL A 507 -12.93 -16.49 1.80
C VAL A 507 -12.43 -17.91 1.64
N THR A 508 -13.16 -18.73 0.88
CA THR A 508 -12.73 -20.07 0.49
C THR A 508 -12.34 -20.06 -0.98
N CYS A 509 -11.15 -20.56 -1.29
CA CYS A 509 -10.62 -20.67 -2.65
C CYS A 509 -10.33 -22.13 -2.99
N SER A 510 -10.65 -22.55 -4.22
CA SER A 510 -10.39 -23.89 -4.74
C SER A 510 -9.82 -23.87 -6.16
N ALA A 511 -9.09 -24.93 -6.51
CA ALA A 511 -8.56 -25.19 -7.84
C ALA A 511 -8.73 -26.67 -8.22
N SER A 512 -8.66 -26.97 -9.52
CA SER A 512 -8.77 -28.33 -10.06
C SER A 512 -7.91 -28.50 -11.31
N ASP A 513 -7.24 -29.64 -11.42
CA ASP A 513 -6.55 -30.12 -12.63
C ASP A 513 -7.57 -30.65 -13.68
N ASN A 514 -7.07 -31.25 -14.75
CA ASN A 514 -7.83 -31.87 -15.82
C ASN A 514 -8.30 -33.30 -15.46
N SER A 515 -7.56 -33.98 -14.57
CA SER A 515 -7.88 -35.29 -14.00
C SER A 515 -9.01 -35.26 -12.96
N SER A 516 -9.43 -34.04 -12.58
CA SER A 516 -10.42 -33.71 -11.56
C SER A 516 -9.97 -33.95 -10.10
N ASN A 517 -8.66 -33.97 -9.80
CA ASN A 517 -8.22 -33.79 -8.42
C ASN A 517 -8.44 -32.32 -8.00
N THR A 518 -8.63 -32.09 -6.69
CA THR A 518 -9.11 -30.79 -6.20
C THR A 518 -8.38 -30.36 -4.94
N SER A 519 -8.02 -29.08 -4.88
CA SER A 519 -7.47 -28.45 -3.68
C SER A 519 -8.37 -27.31 -3.20
N SER A 520 -8.31 -27.04 -1.90
CA SER A 520 -9.11 -26.01 -1.24
C SER A 520 -8.34 -25.41 -0.07
N GLY A 521 -8.48 -24.09 0.13
CA GLY A 521 -7.87 -23.35 1.22
C GLY A 521 -8.65 -22.08 1.55
N THR A 522 -8.33 -21.46 2.69
CA THR A 522 -9.07 -20.31 3.20
C THR A 522 -8.15 -19.20 3.72
N PHE A 523 -8.66 -17.97 3.69
CA PHE A 523 -8.13 -16.81 4.42
C PHE A 523 -9.31 -15.95 4.90
N THR A 524 -9.07 -14.96 5.77
CA THR A 524 -10.13 -14.06 6.24
C THR A 524 -9.98 -12.64 5.71
N VAL A 525 -11.13 -11.99 5.48
CA VAL A 525 -11.27 -10.56 5.22
C VAL A 525 -12.07 -9.97 6.37
N SER A 526 -11.46 -9.04 7.11
CA SER A 526 -12.08 -8.34 8.24
C SER A 526 -12.35 -6.89 7.83
N VAL A 527 -13.62 -6.53 7.73
CA VAL A 527 -14.02 -5.13 7.52
C VAL A 527 -14.52 -4.56 8.84
N GLN A 528 -13.95 -3.43 9.24
CA GLN A 528 -14.26 -2.73 10.48
C GLN A 528 -14.51 -1.25 10.19
N ASP A 529 -15.13 -0.56 11.15
CA ASP A 529 -15.30 0.88 11.13
C ASP A 529 -14.49 1.48 12.28
N THR A 530 -13.48 2.28 11.96
CA THR A 530 -12.63 3.01 12.90
C THR A 530 -12.65 4.53 12.66
N THR A 531 -13.53 4.99 11.77
CA THR A 531 -13.67 6.39 11.40
C THR A 531 -14.57 7.11 12.40
N ALA A 532 -14.12 8.24 12.94
CA ALA A 532 -14.89 9.00 13.91
C ALA A 532 -15.86 9.98 13.24
N PRO A 533 -17.12 10.11 13.72
CA PRO A 533 -18.12 10.98 13.11
C PRO A 533 -17.72 12.46 13.20
N LEU A 534 -17.95 13.22 12.12
CA LEU A 534 -17.71 14.66 12.10
C LEU A 534 -18.88 15.41 12.76
N ILE A 535 -18.59 16.34 13.67
CA ILE A 535 -19.58 17.27 14.24
C ILE A 535 -19.59 18.56 13.41
N ALA A 536 -20.79 19.03 13.02
CA ALA A 536 -20.94 20.32 12.33
C ALA A 536 -20.62 21.51 13.25
N ALA A 537 -20.11 22.60 12.67
CA ALA A 537 -19.86 23.83 13.41
C ALA A 537 -21.18 24.48 13.88
N HIS A 538 -21.17 25.03 15.11
CA HIS A 538 -22.25 25.85 15.66
C HIS A 538 -21.77 27.29 15.79
N ALA A 539 -22.67 28.27 15.60
CA ALA A 539 -22.34 29.68 15.82
C ALA A 539 -22.40 30.04 17.31
N ASP A 540 -21.61 31.03 17.72
CA ASP A 540 -21.73 31.61 19.06
C ASP A 540 -23.08 32.32 19.24
N ILE A 541 -23.59 32.34 20.46
CA ILE A 541 -24.87 32.97 20.83
C ILE A 541 -24.57 34.19 21.70
N THR A 542 -25.13 35.35 21.36
CA THR A 542 -25.08 36.54 22.20
C THR A 542 -26.48 36.99 22.60
N GLN A 543 -26.71 37.28 23.87
CA GLN A 543 -27.96 37.86 24.38
C GLN A 543 -27.73 38.87 25.52
N GLU A 544 -28.65 39.83 25.60
CA GLU A 544 -28.78 40.74 26.73
C GLU A 544 -29.30 40.01 27.99
N ALA A 545 -28.74 40.31 29.15
CA ALA A 545 -29.12 39.74 30.44
C ALA A 545 -30.55 40.16 30.85
N THR A 546 -31.34 39.19 31.28
CA THR A 546 -32.73 39.39 31.75
C THR A 546 -32.89 39.18 33.25
N SER A 547 -31.83 38.76 33.94
CA SER A 547 -31.73 38.64 35.39
C SER A 547 -30.28 38.57 35.83
N SER A 548 -29.98 38.86 37.10
CA SER A 548 -28.67 38.63 37.73
C SER A 548 -28.24 37.15 37.77
N THR A 549 -29.12 36.20 37.44
CA THR A 549 -28.76 34.77 37.24
C THR A 549 -28.45 34.42 35.78
N GLY A 550 -28.53 35.40 34.87
CA GLY A 550 -28.40 35.21 33.43
C GLY A 550 -29.71 34.78 32.75
N ASN A 551 -29.59 34.09 31.61
CA ASN A 551 -30.70 33.75 30.71
C ASN A 551 -30.86 32.24 30.51
N VAL A 552 -32.10 31.77 30.30
CA VAL A 552 -32.34 30.42 29.76
C VAL A 552 -32.16 30.44 28.25
N ILE A 553 -31.17 29.71 27.74
CA ILE A 553 -30.83 29.70 26.31
C ILE A 553 -31.23 28.38 25.67
N THR A 554 -32.00 28.46 24.58
CA THR A 554 -32.33 27.33 23.72
C THR A 554 -31.59 27.45 22.39
N TYR A 555 -31.01 26.34 21.96
CA TYR A 555 -30.29 26.18 20.69
C TYR A 555 -30.53 24.76 20.14
N THR A 556 -30.13 24.51 18.90
CA THR A 556 -30.23 23.18 18.27
C THR A 556 -28.88 22.48 18.35
N ASN A 557 -28.81 21.27 18.90
CA ASN A 557 -27.55 20.52 18.92
C ASN A 557 -27.02 20.31 17.48
N PRO A 558 -25.71 20.42 17.23
CA PRO A 558 -25.15 20.24 15.90
C PRO A 558 -25.46 18.86 15.32
N SER A 559 -25.74 18.82 14.01
CA SER A 559 -25.77 17.57 13.26
C SER A 559 -24.39 16.93 13.22
N THR A 560 -24.35 15.61 13.13
CA THR A 560 -23.14 14.84 12.84
C THR A 560 -23.27 14.11 11.52
N SER A 561 -22.14 13.85 10.86
CA SER A 561 -22.08 13.12 9.61
C SER A 561 -20.92 12.14 9.62
N ASP A 562 -21.21 10.89 9.28
CA ASP A 562 -20.26 9.83 9.06
C ASP A 562 -20.59 9.04 7.78
N ALA A 563 -19.59 8.39 7.17
CA ALA A 563 -19.75 7.63 5.93
C ALA A 563 -20.39 6.25 6.15
N VAL A 564 -20.18 5.64 7.33
CA VAL A 564 -20.52 4.27 7.67
C VAL A 564 -21.73 4.23 8.61
N ALA A 565 -21.67 4.96 9.73
CA ALA A 565 -22.76 5.10 10.68
C ALA A 565 -23.83 6.12 10.24
N GLY A 566 -23.52 7.00 9.28
CA GLY A 566 -24.46 7.95 8.69
C GLY A 566 -24.65 9.25 9.47
N ALA A 567 -25.85 9.83 9.41
CA ALA A 567 -26.15 11.13 9.99
C ALA A 567 -26.74 11.02 11.41
N GLY A 568 -26.36 11.94 12.30
CA GLY A 568 -26.82 11.98 13.70
C GLY A 568 -26.82 13.39 14.29
N THR A 569 -26.76 13.48 15.62
CA THR A 569 -26.72 14.74 16.37
C THR A 569 -25.78 14.64 17.57
N ALA A 570 -24.97 15.67 17.82
CA ALA A 570 -24.06 15.70 18.96
C ALA A 570 -24.81 15.91 20.29
N SER A 571 -24.16 15.53 21.39
CA SER A 571 -24.59 15.82 22.76
C SER A 571 -23.74 16.96 23.33
N CYS A 572 -24.39 18.03 23.80
CA CYS A 572 -23.75 19.29 24.17
C CYS A 572 -24.01 19.65 25.64
N LEU A 573 -22.97 20.15 26.34
CA LEU A 573 -23.02 20.55 27.74
C LEU A 573 -22.38 21.94 27.95
N PRO A 574 -23.01 22.87 28.71
CA PRO A 574 -24.36 22.81 29.26
C PRO A 574 -25.43 22.65 28.17
N ALA A 575 -26.54 21.98 28.50
CA ALA A 575 -27.53 21.56 27.49
C ALA A 575 -28.50 22.68 27.08
N SER A 576 -29.09 22.57 25.89
CA SER A 576 -30.15 23.46 25.41
C SER A 576 -31.33 23.51 26.40
N GLY A 577 -31.75 24.72 26.79
CA GLY A 577 -32.72 24.95 27.86
C GLY A 577 -32.12 25.13 29.26
N SER A 578 -30.79 25.11 29.41
CA SER A 578 -30.11 25.48 30.66
C SER A 578 -30.12 27.00 30.88
N THR A 579 -29.98 27.43 32.14
CA THR A 579 -29.61 28.81 32.47
C THR A 579 -28.11 29.01 32.28
N PHE A 580 -27.74 30.06 31.54
CA PHE A 580 -26.37 30.50 31.29
C PHE A 580 -26.13 31.83 32.03
N PRO A 581 -25.11 31.91 32.90
CA PRO A 581 -24.81 33.12 33.68
C PRO A 581 -24.24 34.25 32.80
N ILE A 582 -24.23 35.46 33.34
CA ILE A 582 -23.58 36.63 32.74
C ILE A 582 -22.08 36.35 32.55
N GLY A 583 -21.53 36.72 31.39
CA GLY A 583 -20.18 36.40 30.94
C GLY A 583 -20.16 35.40 29.78
N ASN A 584 -19.04 34.69 29.64
CA ASN A 584 -18.83 33.68 28.59
C ASN A 584 -18.95 32.27 29.17
N THR A 585 -19.87 31.47 28.62
CA THR A 585 -19.97 30.04 28.90
C THR A 585 -19.64 29.25 27.64
N THR A 586 -18.59 28.43 27.67
CA THR A 586 -18.28 27.50 26.58
C THR A 586 -19.19 26.28 26.66
N VAL A 587 -19.96 26.04 25.60
CA VAL A 587 -20.68 24.77 25.38
C VAL A 587 -19.75 23.81 24.65
N THR A 588 -19.58 22.60 25.17
CA THR A 588 -18.80 21.53 24.54
C THR A 588 -19.72 20.44 24.00
N CYS A 589 -19.60 20.13 22.71
CA CYS A 589 -20.38 19.12 22.00
C CYS A 589 -19.51 17.91 21.65
N ASN A 590 -20.03 16.72 21.92
CA ASN A 590 -19.38 15.43 21.75
C ASN A 590 -20.28 14.50 20.94
N ALA A 591 -19.70 13.56 20.20
CA ALA A 591 -20.44 12.52 19.49
C ALA A 591 -19.67 11.19 19.52
N ILE A 592 -20.41 10.09 19.50
CA ILE A 592 -19.92 8.73 19.31
C ILE A 592 -20.89 8.08 18.31
N ASP A 593 -20.38 7.30 17.37
CA ASP A 593 -21.18 6.60 16.37
C ASP A 593 -21.79 5.28 16.88
N SER A 594 -22.32 4.46 15.97
CA SER A 594 -22.88 3.13 16.28
C SER A 594 -21.84 2.01 16.48
N TYR A 595 -20.56 2.26 16.19
CA TYR A 595 -19.47 1.28 16.25
C TYR A 595 -18.51 1.54 17.42
N GLY A 596 -18.56 2.74 18.02
CA GLY A 596 -17.82 3.16 19.21
C GLY A 596 -16.79 4.26 18.97
N ASN A 597 -16.65 4.79 17.74
CA ASN A 597 -15.64 5.80 17.44
C ASN A 597 -16.09 7.18 17.93
N ALA A 598 -15.20 7.86 18.66
CA ALA A 598 -15.51 9.15 19.30
C ALA A 598 -15.01 10.33 18.45
N ALA A 599 -15.91 11.26 18.17
CA ALA A 599 -15.61 12.50 17.47
C ALA A 599 -14.58 13.37 18.22
N ILE A 600 -13.82 14.18 17.48
CA ILE A 600 -13.11 15.32 18.06
C ILE A 600 -14.16 16.31 18.61
N PRO A 601 -14.16 16.65 19.91
CA PRO A 601 -15.16 17.55 20.48
C PRO A 601 -15.08 18.95 19.87
N THR A 602 -16.24 19.54 19.59
CA THR A 602 -16.37 20.92 19.10
C THR A 602 -16.95 21.82 20.18
N THR A 603 -16.64 23.12 20.13
CA THR A 603 -17.15 24.11 21.08
C THR A 603 -17.81 25.30 20.39
N PHE A 604 -18.72 25.97 21.10
CA PHE A 604 -19.18 27.31 20.80
C PHE A 604 -19.41 28.07 22.13
N VAL A 605 -19.52 29.39 22.07
CA VAL A 605 -19.66 30.26 23.25
C VAL A 605 -21.09 30.81 23.33
N VAL A 606 -21.65 30.76 24.53
CA VAL A 606 -22.82 31.57 24.92
C VAL A 606 -22.30 32.77 25.69
N HIS A 607 -22.54 33.96 25.14
CA HIS A 607 -22.15 35.26 25.68
C HIS A 607 -23.41 35.97 26.20
N ILE A 608 -23.53 36.11 27.52
CA ILE A 608 -24.61 36.87 28.15
C ILE A 608 -24.00 38.16 28.70
N THR A 609 -24.50 39.31 28.27
CA THR A 609 -24.00 40.63 28.70
C THR A 609 -25.13 41.46 29.26
N ASP A 610 -24.84 42.28 30.25
CA ASP A 610 -25.72 43.36 30.68
C ASP A 610 -25.21 44.68 30.08
N THR A 611 -26.01 45.29 29.22
CA THR A 611 -25.77 46.58 28.58
C THR A 611 -26.87 47.61 28.89
N THR A 612 -27.78 47.27 29.81
CA THR A 612 -28.98 48.04 30.14
C THR A 612 -28.66 49.04 31.26
N PRO A 613 -28.70 50.38 31.02
CA PRO A 613 -28.32 51.33 32.05
C PRO A 613 -29.39 51.51 33.14
N PRO A 614 -28.99 51.72 34.42
CA PRO A 614 -29.92 51.87 35.52
C PRO A 614 -30.73 53.17 35.40
N THR A 615 -32.00 53.11 35.79
CA THR A 615 -32.90 54.27 35.81
C THR A 615 -32.86 54.97 37.17
N ILE A 616 -33.01 56.30 37.20
CA ILE A 616 -33.06 57.11 38.43
C ILE A 616 -34.49 57.63 38.64
N ALA A 617 -35.00 57.53 39.86
CA ALA A 617 -36.28 58.12 40.26
C ALA A 617 -36.26 59.67 40.20
N ALA A 618 -37.38 60.28 39.83
CA ALA A 618 -37.52 61.73 39.90
C ALA A 618 -37.43 62.24 41.35
N HIS A 619 -36.81 63.41 41.54
CA HIS A 619 -36.67 64.09 42.83
C HIS A 619 -37.27 65.50 42.72
N ALA A 620 -37.92 65.97 43.79
CA ALA A 620 -38.53 67.30 43.82
C ALA A 620 -37.50 68.40 44.13
N ASP A 621 -37.80 69.64 43.70
CA ASP A 621 -37.02 70.81 44.07
C ASP A 621 -37.17 71.14 45.57
N ILE A 622 -36.13 71.73 46.17
CA ILE A 622 -36.08 72.12 47.58
C ILE A 622 -35.93 73.65 47.67
N PHE A 623 -36.62 74.26 48.64
CA PHE A 623 -36.62 75.70 48.91
C PHE A 623 -36.28 75.94 50.37
N THR A 624 -35.43 76.92 50.67
CA THR A 624 -35.00 77.26 52.03
C THR A 624 -34.51 78.71 52.12
N ASP A 625 -34.51 79.28 53.32
CA ASP A 625 -34.11 80.67 53.58
C ASP A 625 -32.78 80.74 54.36
N THR A 626 -32.07 81.87 54.27
CA THR A 626 -30.87 82.11 55.08
C THR A 626 -30.67 83.57 55.46
N THR A 627 -30.14 83.79 56.67
CA THR A 627 -29.57 85.07 57.12
C THR A 627 -28.05 85.12 56.94
N ASN A 628 -27.46 84.09 56.33
CA ASN A 628 -26.02 83.98 56.10
C ASN A 628 -25.72 84.27 54.62
N SER A 629 -25.11 85.42 54.34
CA SER A 629 -24.79 85.85 52.96
C SER A 629 -23.83 84.93 52.19
N LEU A 630 -23.28 83.90 52.83
CA LEU A 630 -22.51 82.82 52.21
C LEU A 630 -23.34 81.54 51.96
N GLY A 631 -24.67 81.57 52.10
CA GLY A 631 -25.57 80.47 51.80
C GLY A 631 -25.98 79.55 52.97
N ALA A 632 -26.84 78.57 52.67
CA ALA A 632 -27.40 77.58 53.59
C ALA A 632 -26.75 76.20 53.45
N PHE A 633 -26.81 75.36 54.49
CA PHE A 633 -26.50 73.91 54.39
C PHE A 633 -27.79 73.13 54.17
N VAL A 634 -27.85 72.25 53.16
CA VAL A 634 -29.08 71.54 52.78
C VAL A 634 -28.86 70.03 52.70
N SER A 635 -29.64 69.28 53.47
CA SER A 635 -29.66 67.82 53.47
C SER A 635 -30.92 67.31 52.76
N TYR A 636 -30.73 66.34 51.86
CA TYR A 636 -31.79 65.67 51.09
C TYR A 636 -31.54 64.15 51.05
N VAL A 637 -32.54 63.38 50.62
CA VAL A 637 -32.40 61.93 50.40
C VAL A 637 -32.09 61.70 48.93
N ALA A 638 -30.99 61.04 48.61
CA ALA A 638 -30.63 60.79 47.22
C ALA A 638 -31.69 59.87 46.53
N PRO A 639 -31.98 60.06 45.24
CA PRO A 639 -33.06 59.32 44.57
C PRO A 639 -32.75 57.82 44.49
N ALA A 640 -33.79 56.99 44.60
CA ALA A 640 -33.67 55.56 44.34
C ALA A 640 -33.34 55.28 42.87
N THR A 641 -32.64 54.18 42.61
CA THR A 641 -32.37 53.67 41.27
C THR A 641 -33.04 52.32 41.06
N PHE A 642 -33.41 52.02 39.81
CA PHE A 642 -34.00 50.74 39.43
C PHE A 642 -33.33 50.23 38.16
N ASP A 643 -32.86 48.99 38.25
CA ASP A 643 -32.37 48.19 37.16
C ASP A 643 -33.04 46.79 37.15
N THR A 644 -33.00 46.10 36.00
CA THR A 644 -33.63 44.78 35.80
C THR A 644 -32.71 43.61 36.17
N VAL A 645 -31.41 43.78 36.00
CA VAL A 645 -30.37 42.78 36.29
C VAL A 645 -29.83 43.00 37.71
N ASP A 646 -29.39 44.22 38.00
CA ASP A 646 -28.74 44.60 39.27
C ASP A 646 -29.72 45.11 40.35
N GLY A 647 -30.98 45.37 39.99
CA GLY A 647 -32.06 45.64 40.93
C GLY A 647 -32.11 47.07 41.48
N ALA A 648 -32.40 47.23 42.78
CA ALA A 648 -32.70 48.52 43.39
C ALA A 648 -31.49 49.12 44.14
N GLY A 649 -31.21 50.40 43.91
CA GLY A 649 -30.08 51.13 44.49
C GLY A 649 -30.39 52.59 44.80
N VAL A 650 -29.34 53.43 44.88
CA VAL A 650 -29.43 54.88 45.19
C VAL A 650 -28.42 55.65 44.34
N ALA A 651 -28.84 56.77 43.74
CA ALA A 651 -28.00 57.56 42.85
C ALA A 651 -26.97 58.40 43.61
N ILE A 652 -25.81 58.63 42.97
CA ILE A 652 -24.75 59.51 43.47
C ILE A 652 -25.05 60.93 42.97
N CYS A 653 -25.17 61.90 43.89
CA CYS A 653 -25.58 63.26 43.58
C CYS A 653 -24.51 64.30 43.95
N ASN A 654 -24.38 65.34 43.13
CA ASN A 654 -23.40 66.42 43.29
C ASN A 654 -24.07 67.80 43.04
N PRO A 655 -23.91 68.81 43.94
CA PRO A 655 -23.26 68.74 45.25
C PRO A 655 -23.99 67.79 46.22
N PRO A 656 -23.27 66.97 47.02
CA PRO A 656 -23.87 65.91 47.82
C PRO A 656 -24.74 66.43 48.98
N SER A 657 -25.59 65.56 49.52
CA SER A 657 -26.46 65.86 50.67
C SER A 657 -25.66 66.35 51.88
N GLY A 658 -26.10 67.46 52.48
CA GLY A 658 -25.39 68.17 53.54
C GLY A 658 -24.39 69.22 53.04
N SER A 659 -24.28 69.44 51.72
CA SER A 659 -23.46 70.51 51.15
C SER A 659 -23.98 71.91 51.50
N LYS A 660 -23.08 72.90 51.37
CA LYS A 660 -23.45 74.32 51.44
C LYS A 660 -23.81 74.84 50.04
N PHE A 661 -24.95 75.51 49.94
CA PHE A 661 -25.49 76.09 48.71
C PHE A 661 -25.60 77.61 48.86
N PRO A 662 -24.99 78.42 47.97
CA PRO A 662 -25.15 79.88 47.96
C PRO A 662 -26.59 80.31 47.66
N ILE A 663 -26.90 81.57 47.96
CA ILE A 663 -28.17 82.24 47.65
C ILE A 663 -28.44 82.19 46.13
N GLY A 664 -29.68 81.89 45.74
CA GLY A 664 -30.13 81.69 44.36
C GLY A 664 -30.46 80.24 44.01
N LYS A 665 -30.52 79.95 42.70
CA LYS A 665 -30.79 78.62 42.15
C LYS A 665 -29.52 77.79 42.03
N ASN A 666 -29.48 76.68 42.75
CA ASN A 666 -28.43 75.68 42.66
C ASN A 666 -28.98 74.42 41.99
N ILE A 667 -28.23 73.78 41.10
CA ILE A 667 -28.63 72.53 40.45
C ILE A 667 -27.84 71.38 41.09
N VAL A 668 -28.56 70.39 41.63
CA VAL A 668 -28.00 69.10 42.01
C VAL A 668 -28.17 68.15 40.82
N THR A 669 -27.08 67.51 40.39
CA THR A 669 -27.10 66.47 39.35
C THR A 669 -26.85 65.12 39.99
N CYS A 670 -27.72 64.14 39.70
CA CYS A 670 -27.65 62.77 40.18
C CYS A 670 -27.37 61.81 39.01
N THR A 671 -26.48 60.85 39.25
CA THR A 671 -26.03 59.82 38.30
C THR A 671 -25.95 58.46 38.99
N ALA A 672 -26.25 57.41 38.27
CA ALA A 672 -26.07 56.03 38.69
C ALA A 672 -25.22 55.27 37.66
N ILE A 673 -24.47 54.29 38.15
CA ILE A 673 -23.75 53.29 37.36
C ILE A 673 -24.08 51.95 38.02
N ASP A 674 -24.36 50.93 37.21
CA ASP A 674 -24.65 49.57 37.68
C ASP A 674 -23.34 48.80 38.03
N SER A 675 -23.42 47.48 38.23
CA SER A 675 -22.24 46.64 38.51
C SER A 675 -21.44 46.25 37.26
N HIS A 676 -22.02 46.39 36.07
CA HIS A 676 -21.42 46.05 34.78
C HIS A 676 -20.75 47.26 34.09
N GLY A 677 -21.03 48.48 34.56
CA GLY A 677 -20.46 49.75 34.11
C GLY A 677 -21.40 50.63 33.29
N ASN A 678 -22.66 50.24 33.06
CA ASN A 678 -23.58 51.04 32.26
C ASN A 678 -24.06 52.26 33.06
N SER A 679 -24.06 53.43 32.43
CA SER A 679 -24.30 54.72 33.09
C SER A 679 -25.69 55.27 32.79
N SER A 680 -26.44 55.60 33.84
CA SER A 680 -27.79 56.18 33.76
C SER A 680 -27.83 57.48 32.95
N VAL A 681 -28.99 57.81 32.36
CA VAL A 681 -29.31 59.20 32.01
C VAL A 681 -29.36 60.04 33.30
N PRO A 682 -28.59 61.14 33.43
CA PRO A 682 -28.58 61.95 34.65
C PRO A 682 -29.92 62.61 34.96
N VAL A 683 -30.27 62.70 36.23
CA VAL A 683 -31.48 63.40 36.73
C VAL A 683 -31.05 64.61 37.56
N THR A 684 -31.72 65.74 37.37
CA THR A 684 -31.41 67.00 38.06
C THR A 684 -32.60 67.53 38.87
N PHE A 685 -32.34 68.13 40.03
CA PHE A 685 -33.31 68.93 40.78
C PHE A 685 -32.67 70.22 41.32
N ILE A 686 -33.49 71.19 41.70
CA ILE A 686 -33.06 72.53 42.13
C ILE A 686 -33.07 72.63 43.66
N ILE A 687 -32.07 73.31 44.21
CA ILE A 687 -32.06 73.83 45.58
C ILE A 687 -32.06 75.36 45.49
N GLN A 688 -33.18 75.98 45.83
CA GLN A 688 -33.35 77.43 45.96
C GLN A 688 -32.97 77.85 47.39
N VAL A 689 -32.12 78.88 47.51
CA VAL A 689 -31.76 79.50 48.78
C VAL A 689 -32.05 81.01 48.69
N ASP A 690 -32.93 81.55 49.54
CA ASP A 690 -33.31 82.97 49.54
C ASP A 690 -32.79 83.72 50.80
N GLU A 691 -32.74 85.06 50.78
CA GLU A 691 -32.09 85.89 51.82
C GLU A 691 -33.09 86.68 52.70
N ASP A 692 -32.99 86.55 54.03
CA ASP A 692 -33.80 87.31 55.00
C ASP A 692 -33.06 88.55 55.55
N ILE A 693 -33.63 89.72 55.27
CA ILE A 693 -33.06 91.05 55.55
C ILE A 693 -33.60 91.65 56.88
N ALA A 694 -34.57 91.02 57.55
CA ALA A 694 -35.32 91.62 58.66
C ALA A 694 -34.51 91.86 59.96
N SER A 695 -33.31 91.27 60.08
CA SER A 695 -32.54 91.23 61.34
C SER A 695 -31.56 92.40 61.57
N ALA A 696 -31.10 93.06 60.50
CA ALA A 696 -29.85 93.82 60.52
C ALA A 696 -29.89 95.23 61.18
N ALA A 697 -31.06 95.76 61.53
CA ALA A 697 -31.25 97.20 61.79
C ALA A 697 -31.04 97.68 63.24
N THR A 698 -30.57 96.82 64.16
CA THR A 698 -30.72 97.06 65.62
C THR A 698 -29.50 97.63 66.34
N THR A 699 -28.38 97.92 65.66
CA THR A 699 -27.14 98.42 66.30
C THR A 699 -26.59 99.71 65.66
N ASN A 700 -26.66 100.80 66.44
CA ASN A 700 -25.95 102.09 66.31
C ASN A 700 -25.37 102.48 64.94
N GLY A 701 -26.03 103.45 64.27
CA GLY A 701 -25.32 104.43 63.44
C GLY A 701 -25.48 104.31 61.92
N PHE A 702 -26.41 103.51 61.41
CA PHE A 702 -26.73 103.52 59.99
C PHE A 702 -27.52 104.78 59.60
N PHE A 703 -27.07 105.49 58.56
CA PHE A 703 -27.81 106.61 57.95
C PHE A 703 -28.75 106.06 56.88
N ILE A 704 -30.05 106.34 57.00
CA ILE A 704 -31.03 106.03 55.97
C ILE A 704 -31.33 107.33 55.20
N PRO A 705 -31.01 107.44 53.89
CA PRO A 705 -31.58 108.51 53.07
C PRO A 705 -33.11 108.34 53.01
N ALA A 706 -33.86 109.42 52.77
CA ALA A 706 -35.33 109.39 52.80
C ALA A 706 -35.90 108.22 51.99
N THR A 707 -36.88 107.49 52.53
CA THR A 707 -37.12 106.06 52.23
C THR A 707 -37.75 105.79 50.86
N GLY A 708 -37.95 106.82 50.04
CA GLY A 708 -38.53 106.71 48.70
C GLY A 708 -39.96 106.17 48.70
N GLY A 709 -40.70 106.35 49.81
CA GLY A 709 -42.00 105.73 50.03
C GLY A 709 -41.97 104.28 50.51
N SER A 710 -40.82 103.75 50.94
CA SER A 710 -40.74 102.45 51.64
C SER A 710 -41.13 102.59 53.13
N SER A 711 -41.79 101.58 53.70
CA SER A 711 -42.18 101.59 55.12
C SER A 711 -41.04 101.15 56.05
N VAL A 712 -41.04 101.66 57.28
CA VAL A 712 -40.11 101.30 58.35
C VAL A 712 -40.89 100.92 59.60
N LYS A 713 -40.80 99.66 60.02
CA LYS A 713 -41.39 99.17 61.27
C LYS A 713 -40.70 99.81 62.48
N LEU A 714 -41.45 100.52 63.32
CA LEU A 714 -40.94 101.33 64.43
C LEU A 714 -40.64 100.49 65.67
N ASN A 715 -39.65 99.58 65.58
CA ASN A 715 -39.30 98.65 66.65
C ASN A 715 -38.60 99.35 67.84
N CYS A 716 -39.39 100.00 68.70
CA CYS A 716 -38.93 100.78 69.85
C CYS A 716 -38.05 99.99 70.84
N VAL A 717 -37.17 100.71 71.52
CA VAL A 717 -36.47 100.24 72.72
C VAL A 717 -36.85 101.14 73.90
N ALA A 718 -36.72 100.66 75.15
CA ALA A 718 -37.15 101.41 76.32
C ALA A 718 -36.23 102.62 76.63
N PRO A 719 -36.78 103.80 77.01
CA PRO A 719 -38.20 104.16 77.07
C PRO A 719 -38.81 104.31 75.67
N ALA A 720 -40.05 103.82 75.53
CA ALA A 720 -40.75 103.45 74.29
C ALA A 720 -40.66 104.48 73.13
N SER A 721 -39.52 104.47 72.46
CA SER A 721 -39.20 105.38 71.37
C SER A 721 -38.37 104.69 70.29
N PHE A 722 -38.59 105.09 69.04
CA PHE A 722 -37.77 104.71 67.90
C PHE A 722 -37.09 105.96 67.33
N LYS A 723 -35.80 105.87 66.98
CA LYS A 723 -34.97 107.02 66.60
C LYS A 723 -34.30 106.76 65.26
N ILE A 724 -34.62 107.58 64.27
CA ILE A 724 -34.02 107.52 62.94
C ILE A 724 -33.12 108.76 62.77
N ASN A 725 -31.85 108.53 62.46
CA ASN A 725 -30.93 109.60 62.07
C ASN A 725 -30.95 109.74 60.55
N MET A 726 -31.26 110.94 60.06
CA MET A 726 -31.26 111.29 58.64
C MET A 726 -30.16 112.33 58.37
N ALA A 727 -29.99 112.73 57.11
CA ALA A 727 -29.12 113.85 56.76
C ALA A 727 -29.78 115.17 57.22
N GLY A 728 -29.18 115.87 58.18
CA GLY A 728 -29.67 117.16 58.69
C GLY A 728 -30.56 117.09 59.94
N ALA A 729 -31.41 116.07 60.04
CA ALA A 729 -32.37 115.90 61.14
C ALA A 729 -32.35 114.48 61.77
N ARG A 730 -32.80 114.39 63.03
CA ARG A 730 -33.20 113.16 63.70
C ARG A 730 -34.70 113.20 63.96
N ILE A 731 -35.40 112.12 63.60
CA ILE A 731 -36.83 111.95 63.89
C ILE A 731 -36.95 110.94 65.04
N ILE A 732 -37.77 111.29 66.03
CA ILE A 732 -38.03 110.51 67.24
C ILE A 732 -39.53 110.22 67.29
N PHE A 733 -39.88 108.93 67.24
CA PHE A 733 -41.25 108.44 67.32
C PHE A 733 -41.50 107.93 68.73
N ASN A 734 -42.39 108.58 69.49
CA ASN A 734 -42.69 108.23 70.88
C ASN A 734 -44.05 107.50 70.96
N ASN A 735 -44.08 106.34 71.63
CA ASN A 735 -45.27 105.48 71.79
C ASN A 735 -45.90 104.97 70.48
N LEU A 736 -45.16 104.96 69.36
CA LEU A 736 -45.61 104.51 68.04
C LEU A 736 -45.08 103.11 67.66
N CYS A 737 -44.89 102.23 68.64
CA CYS A 737 -44.07 101.02 68.51
C CYS A 737 -44.72 99.86 67.74
N GLU A 738 -46.03 99.94 67.46
CA GLU A 738 -46.79 98.97 66.65
C GLU A 738 -47.11 99.49 65.23
N TYR A 739 -46.46 100.57 64.81
CA TYR A 739 -46.77 101.31 63.59
C TYR A 739 -45.59 101.26 62.60
N GLU A 740 -45.87 101.55 61.33
CA GLU A 740 -44.85 101.74 60.30
C GLU A 740 -44.82 103.19 59.83
N ALA A 741 -43.63 103.77 59.71
CA ALA A 741 -43.43 105.12 59.18
C ALA A 741 -42.94 105.08 57.73
N PHE A 742 -43.51 105.95 56.89
CA PHE A 742 -42.96 106.32 55.58
C PHE A 742 -42.43 107.75 55.67
N ILE A 743 -41.18 107.98 55.23
CA ILE A 743 -40.51 109.27 55.44
C ILE A 743 -39.87 109.75 54.14
N ASN A 744 -40.47 110.77 53.55
CA ASN A 744 -39.98 111.40 52.32
C ASN A 744 -39.42 112.80 52.66
N ASN A 745 -38.33 113.21 52.01
CA ASN A 745 -37.91 114.62 52.01
C ASN A 745 -38.87 115.44 51.13
N LEU A 746 -39.01 116.73 51.42
CA LEU A 746 -39.95 117.64 50.77
C LEU A 746 -39.21 118.91 50.33
N GLN A 747 -39.18 119.17 49.02
CA GLN A 747 -38.51 120.33 48.42
C GLN A 747 -39.49 121.50 48.20
N GLN A 748 -38.96 122.70 47.98
CA GLN A 748 -39.77 123.92 47.82
C GLN A 748 -40.90 123.85 46.75
N PRO A 749 -40.74 123.14 45.60
CA PRO A 749 -41.83 122.98 44.63
C PRO A 749 -42.98 122.08 45.09
N GLU A 750 -42.78 121.32 46.17
CA GLU A 750 -43.70 120.28 46.66
C GLU A 750 -44.52 120.75 47.88
N LEU A 751 -44.31 122.00 48.31
CA LEU A 751 -45.04 122.61 49.42
C LEU A 751 -46.55 122.69 49.13
N PRO A 752 -47.44 122.29 50.07
CA PRO A 752 -48.88 122.30 49.86
C PRO A 752 -49.50 123.71 49.68
N ASN A 753 -48.77 124.77 50.07
CA ASN A 753 -49.10 126.17 49.76
C ASN A 753 -47.85 127.06 49.95
N GLU A 754 -47.87 128.29 49.43
CA GLU A 754 -46.83 129.30 49.67
C GLU A 754 -46.59 129.55 51.18
N LEU A 755 -45.35 129.90 51.54
CA LEU A 755 -44.99 130.20 52.92
C LEU A 755 -45.59 131.55 53.37
N PRO A 756 -45.91 131.74 54.67
CA PRO A 756 -46.32 133.04 55.17
C PRO A 756 -45.20 134.07 55.00
N SER A 757 -45.55 135.30 54.64
CA SER A 757 -44.59 136.40 54.43
C SER A 757 -43.65 136.58 55.62
N GLY A 758 -42.35 136.49 55.37
CA GLY A 758 -41.27 136.53 56.37
C GLY A 758 -40.47 135.22 56.44
N PHE A 759 -41.12 134.07 56.23
CA PHE A 759 -40.46 132.77 56.40
C PHE A 759 -39.74 132.28 55.15
N THR A 760 -38.57 131.65 55.33
CA THR A 760 -37.79 130.99 54.27
C THR A 760 -37.54 129.51 54.62
N LEU A 761 -37.77 128.60 53.66
CA LEU A 761 -37.55 127.16 53.83
C LEU A 761 -36.07 126.82 54.05
N VAL A 762 -35.80 125.91 54.98
CA VAL A 762 -34.47 125.34 55.24
C VAL A 762 -34.38 123.89 54.76
N ASP A 763 -35.36 123.06 55.16
CA ASP A 763 -35.51 121.64 54.79
C ASP A 763 -36.96 121.21 55.10
N GLY A 764 -37.39 120.03 54.67
CA GLY A 764 -38.76 119.54 54.89
C GLY A 764 -38.92 118.02 54.78
N TYR A 765 -39.92 117.48 55.47
CA TYR A 765 -40.29 116.06 55.38
C TYR A 765 -41.80 115.84 55.41
N THR A 766 -42.23 114.79 54.72
CA THR A 766 -43.54 114.16 54.92
C THR A 766 -43.33 112.89 55.75
N ILE A 767 -43.90 112.85 56.96
CA ILE A 767 -43.79 111.75 57.92
C ILE A 767 -45.16 111.09 58.08
N ASN A 768 -45.41 110.06 57.28
CA ASN A 768 -46.67 109.33 57.30
C ASN A 768 -46.59 108.13 58.26
N ILE A 769 -47.39 108.14 59.32
CA ILE A 769 -47.59 106.98 60.19
C ILE A 769 -48.70 106.09 59.63
N SER A 770 -48.52 104.77 59.71
CA SER A 770 -49.51 103.78 59.28
C SER A 770 -49.60 102.59 60.23
N LYS A 771 -50.75 101.90 60.21
CA LYS A 771 -50.90 100.56 60.79
C LYS A 771 -51.66 99.67 59.81
N ASP A 772 -51.18 98.45 59.60
CA ASP A 772 -51.76 97.48 58.67
C ASP A 772 -52.03 98.09 57.27
N GLY A 773 -51.08 98.89 56.77
CA GLY A 773 -51.15 99.59 55.48
C GLY A 773 -52.03 100.86 55.42
N ASN A 774 -52.74 101.19 56.49
CA ASN A 774 -53.66 102.34 56.54
C ASN A 774 -53.00 103.55 57.23
N LEU A 775 -53.13 104.74 56.63
CA LEU A 775 -52.62 105.99 57.21
C LEU A 775 -53.35 106.37 58.51
N VAL A 776 -52.58 106.82 59.50
CA VAL A 776 -53.08 107.23 60.82
C VAL A 776 -53.02 108.75 60.93
N ASN A 777 -54.20 109.39 60.95
CA ASN A 777 -54.37 110.83 61.13
C ASN A 777 -55.74 111.10 61.82
N PRO A 778 -55.79 111.77 62.99
CA PRO A 778 -54.66 112.26 63.77
C PRO A 778 -53.83 111.13 64.40
N LEU A 779 -52.68 111.49 65.01
CA LEU A 779 -51.84 110.53 65.75
C LEU A 779 -52.58 109.96 66.99
N PRO A 780 -52.23 108.74 67.46
CA PRO A 780 -52.81 108.15 68.67
C PRO A 780 -52.62 109.02 69.93
N GLU A 781 -53.61 109.05 70.81
CA GLU A 781 -53.55 109.77 72.08
C GLU A 781 -52.33 109.36 72.91
N GLY A 782 -51.60 110.34 73.46
CA GLY A 782 -50.35 110.10 74.20
C GLY A 782 -49.13 109.72 73.35
N SER A 783 -49.23 109.73 72.02
CA SER A 783 -48.07 109.61 71.12
C SER A 783 -47.60 110.98 70.61
N SER A 784 -46.34 111.04 70.17
CA SER A 784 -45.76 112.22 69.52
C SER A 784 -44.70 111.87 68.49
N VAL A 785 -44.50 112.79 67.55
CA VAL A 785 -43.34 112.81 66.65
C VAL A 785 -42.54 114.07 66.97
N ALA A 786 -41.34 113.89 67.49
CA ALA A 786 -40.40 114.98 67.71
C ALA A 786 -39.34 114.99 66.61
N ILE A 787 -38.99 116.18 66.11
CA ILE A 787 -37.92 116.35 65.13
C ILE A 787 -36.87 117.30 65.70
N GLU A 788 -35.63 116.81 65.71
CA GLU A 788 -34.44 117.48 66.21
C GLU A 788 -33.54 117.77 64.99
N PHE A 789 -33.38 119.04 64.62
CA PHE A 789 -32.52 119.43 63.50
C PHE A 789 -31.36 120.32 63.96
N ASN A 790 -30.23 120.21 63.25
CA ASN A 790 -29.03 120.97 63.57
C ASN A 790 -29.09 122.36 62.94
N VAL A 791 -28.98 123.42 63.74
CA VAL A 791 -28.95 124.80 63.26
C VAL A 791 -27.58 125.09 62.63
N PRO A 792 -27.50 125.55 61.36
CA PRO A 792 -26.25 125.93 60.73
C PRO A 792 -25.47 126.97 61.55
N ASN A 793 -24.15 126.78 61.69
CA ASN A 793 -23.32 127.59 62.59
C ASN A 793 -23.32 129.09 62.26
N ASP A 794 -23.52 129.44 60.98
CA ASP A 794 -23.64 130.80 60.45
C ASP A 794 -24.99 131.47 60.75
N GLN A 795 -26.04 130.67 60.99
CA GLN A 795 -27.41 131.15 61.25
C GLN A 795 -27.80 131.18 62.74
N LYS A 796 -26.85 130.96 63.66
CA LYS A 796 -27.13 130.79 65.11
C LYS A 796 -27.80 131.96 65.85
N ASN A 797 -27.97 133.11 65.19
CA ASN A 797 -28.66 134.30 65.72
C ASN A 797 -29.99 134.59 64.99
N SER A 798 -30.40 133.76 64.04
CA SER A 798 -31.68 133.86 63.31
C SER A 798 -32.79 133.17 64.09
N ASP A 799 -34.02 133.68 64.04
CA ASP A 799 -35.18 132.98 64.62
C ASP A 799 -35.56 131.79 63.72
N PHE A 800 -35.71 130.61 64.34
CA PHE A 800 -36.13 129.38 63.68
C PHE A 800 -37.52 128.95 64.13
N GLY A 801 -38.25 128.29 63.24
CA GLY A 801 -39.52 127.65 63.54
C GLY A 801 -39.71 126.35 62.76
N VAL A 802 -40.68 125.55 63.19
CA VAL A 802 -41.23 124.45 62.39
C VAL A 802 -42.67 124.80 62.05
N LEU A 803 -42.99 124.82 60.77
CA LEU A 803 -44.38 124.97 60.32
C LEU A 803 -44.94 123.60 59.99
N TYR A 804 -46.19 123.36 60.39
CA TYR A 804 -46.99 122.25 59.86
C TYR A 804 -48.14 122.80 59.01
N TRP A 805 -48.48 122.08 57.96
CA TRP A 805 -49.61 122.41 57.10
C TRP A 805 -50.88 121.81 57.67
N ASN A 806 -51.75 122.59 58.31
CA ASN A 806 -52.94 122.05 59.01
C ASN A 806 -54.10 121.62 58.11
N GLY A 807 -53.88 121.50 56.79
CA GLY A 807 -54.90 121.27 55.76
C GLY A 807 -55.47 122.56 55.13
N THR A 808 -55.33 123.72 55.79
CA THR A 808 -55.87 125.02 55.29
C THR A 808 -54.90 126.18 55.36
N LYS A 809 -53.95 126.16 56.31
CA LYS A 809 -52.89 127.15 56.48
C LYS A 809 -51.65 126.53 57.11
N TRP A 810 -50.50 127.16 56.87
CA TRP A 810 -49.32 126.96 57.70
C TRP A 810 -49.60 127.45 59.13
N SER A 811 -49.13 126.69 60.11
CA SER A 811 -49.20 127.04 61.54
C SER A 811 -47.85 126.72 62.20
N GLU A 812 -47.37 127.64 63.02
CA GLU A 812 -46.06 127.57 63.68
C GLU A 812 -46.12 126.72 64.96
N ILE A 813 -45.24 125.73 65.08
CA ILE A 813 -45.10 124.88 66.27
C ILE A 813 -44.13 125.57 67.24
N ALA A 814 -44.54 125.69 68.50
CA ALA A 814 -43.65 126.17 69.56
C ALA A 814 -42.52 125.16 69.79
N GLY A 815 -41.31 125.49 69.33
CA GLY A 815 -40.10 124.70 69.56
C GLY A 815 -39.16 125.34 70.57
N VAL A 816 -38.10 124.62 70.91
CA VAL A 816 -37.06 125.08 71.83
C VAL A 816 -35.66 124.89 71.24
N MET A 817 -34.81 125.90 71.43
CA MET A 817 -33.38 125.79 71.17
C MET A 817 -32.71 124.97 72.27
N LEU A 818 -32.25 123.78 71.91
CA LEU A 818 -31.46 122.92 72.79
C LEU A 818 -30.00 123.39 72.79
N GLY A 819 -29.43 123.49 74.00
CA GLY A 819 -28.11 124.06 74.24
C GLY A 819 -27.00 123.33 73.46
N SER A 820 -26.47 124.00 72.43
CA SER A 820 -25.32 123.68 71.54
C SER A 820 -25.61 124.07 70.08
N GLY A 821 -26.88 124.26 69.73
CA GLY A 821 -27.31 124.70 68.39
C GLY A 821 -28.16 123.67 67.66
N GLN A 822 -29.11 123.05 68.37
CA GLN A 822 -30.13 122.19 67.79
C GLN A 822 -31.50 122.78 68.11
N PHE A 823 -32.42 122.74 67.16
CA PHE A 823 -33.80 123.14 67.38
C PHE A 823 -34.67 121.88 67.45
N MET A 824 -35.52 121.81 68.48
CA MET A 824 -36.48 120.72 68.65
C MET A 824 -37.90 121.27 68.59
N ALA A 825 -38.72 120.68 67.74
CA ALA A 825 -40.18 120.79 67.79
C ALA A 825 -40.79 119.41 68.01
N GLU A 826 -41.89 119.37 68.76
CA GLU A 826 -42.64 118.15 69.04
C GLU A 826 -44.10 118.32 68.61
N ILE A 827 -44.59 117.37 67.82
CA ILE A 827 -45.97 117.30 67.38
C ILE A 827 -46.68 116.23 68.21
N THR A 828 -47.59 116.68 69.09
CA THR A 828 -48.48 115.81 69.86
C THR A 828 -49.77 115.51 69.09
N ALA A 829 -50.48 114.45 69.52
CA ALA A 829 -51.76 114.05 68.93
C ALA A 829 -52.80 115.18 68.81
N GLU A 830 -52.81 116.14 69.74
CA GLU A 830 -53.79 117.25 69.78
C GLU A 830 -53.67 118.24 68.61
N ILE A 831 -52.52 118.29 67.93
CA ILE A 831 -52.25 119.23 66.83
C ILE A 831 -51.98 118.54 65.48
N ALA A 832 -51.83 117.21 65.47
CA ALA A 832 -51.42 116.40 64.32
C ALA A 832 -52.53 116.12 63.28
N SER A 833 -53.06 117.16 62.64
CA SER A 833 -54.05 117.02 61.53
C SER A 833 -53.44 116.68 60.16
N SER A 834 -52.11 116.59 60.08
CA SER A 834 -51.36 116.49 58.83
C SER A 834 -49.95 115.97 59.06
N ASN A 835 -49.42 115.33 58.03
CA ASN A 835 -48.15 114.61 58.04
C ASN A 835 -47.00 115.39 57.38
N THR A 836 -47.21 116.69 57.07
CA THR A 836 -46.26 117.55 56.33
C THR A 836 -45.64 118.59 57.24
N PHE A 837 -44.31 118.53 57.41
CA PHE A 837 -43.55 119.35 58.34
C PHE A 837 -42.35 120.01 57.65
N ILE A 838 -42.13 121.30 57.89
CA ILE A 838 -41.04 122.06 57.28
C ILE A 838 -40.30 122.91 58.30
N PHE A 839 -38.98 123.05 58.09
CA PHE A 839 -38.11 123.90 58.90
C PHE A 839 -37.94 125.24 58.21
N VAL A 840 -38.10 126.32 58.97
CA VAL A 840 -38.05 127.69 58.43
C VAL A 840 -37.17 128.60 59.27
N THR A 841 -36.55 129.57 58.61
CA THR A 841 -36.03 130.80 59.22
C THR A 841 -37.08 131.91 59.10
N LYS A 842 -37.02 132.91 59.98
CA LYS A 842 -38.03 133.95 60.21
C LYS A 842 -37.43 135.36 60.16
#